data_AF-A0A7K4IBJ6-F1
#
_entry.id   AF-A0A7K4IBJ6-F1
#
_cell.length_a   1.000
_cell.length_b   1.000
_cell.length_c   1.000
_cell.angle_alpha   90.00
_cell.angle_beta   90.00
_cell.angle_gamma   90.00
#
_symmetry.space_group_name_H-M   'P 1'
#
loop_
_entity.id
_entity.type
_entity.pdbx_description
1 polymer ?
#
loop_
_entity_poly.entity_id
_entity_poly.type
_entity_poly.pdbx_seq_one_letter_code
_entity_poly.pdbx_strand_id
1 'polypeptide(L)'
;MFVCTRCGEALNIRDAELKDKILTMQVQCANGHKSVRRLAQHQAEEMASEVFSRLFICIDCGAAMNLLRIETTGVRTEGLFLCPRHGTVRKEFPREFTGVINLQAADTEEASRSIVESFVCPQCKQTFAISEIAARGDFYQLTVRCANGHRETNYIPTVLDEGLMKRILQRVVHCDRCLLPGKIVASETRGKYERVHAACPAHGVVKKDIPVELSEPLRVAVSEITEDSVVKAMLYSRECRQPLAVTQIDVDRTGYRLRCVCPASTHVTMRILPLEWSEPVRLHITHAVLTCESCGLLTHILDAKRKKDMTEFRVVCPLHGVLNRLVPSDVYGYILEQVPKIDHVPSMIRSFSCAKCRMPLTLRDVEDRRGLIEFDMECQNGHRGKRFFVPGIPKEKLVGLYKNLYHCPECYGPMDLVYASPAGRESRVVLLCSVHGKVVLNIPPDHAEAMQQAYEEIQKDRTKPPVEVSEEEEPIEIEPSAAEEGDAEEGVHVYRGCEIVGGKFDFKVKVANQSPYVITNVTVSIVAYPQDCMELAGETVKTMSRIEVGGFRSPQFTLYPTKDCVQGKIVATVSFIDFRDQLHTIQVEPLLIRSVCDLLKPTPKTTKDFDLLLSSLEKTGQEQTLEWNARVLFTKAEMILPTKNFHLVDAEERTVGEEFIGTLRGFAEGKYTGKKVAVIILIAGPINGRHSVVKVEALGEDVAMLPTTIDELADTMDSWICLRCGGPLEPEQVEELGKRLPIRCQYCSHTLTLSLYLEQG
;
A
#
# COMPACT_ATOMS: atom_id res chain seq x y z
N MET A 1 19.03 -23.36 24.51
CA MET A 1 19.10 -23.24 25.99
C MET A 1 17.89 -22.52 26.59
N PHE A 2 17.44 -21.43 25.98
CA PHE A 2 16.36 -20.57 26.48
C PHE A 2 14.98 -20.90 25.90
N VAL A 3 14.65 -22.18 25.79
CA VAL A 3 13.32 -22.63 25.36
C VAL A 3 12.66 -23.43 26.49
N CYS A 4 11.40 -23.15 26.76
CA CYS A 4 10.62 -23.82 27.79
C CYS A 4 10.27 -25.23 27.33
N THR A 5 10.74 -26.23 28.06
CA THR A 5 10.49 -27.64 27.73
C THR A 5 9.02 -28.05 27.82
N ARG A 6 8.18 -27.24 28.49
CA ARG A 6 6.74 -27.52 28.64
C ARG A 6 5.87 -26.93 27.53
N CYS A 7 6.31 -25.86 26.87
CA CYS A 7 5.44 -25.12 25.95
C CYS A 7 6.14 -24.50 24.74
N GLY A 8 7.44 -24.77 24.53
CA GLY A 8 8.19 -24.25 23.39
C GLY A 8 8.45 -22.73 23.38
N GLU A 9 7.87 -21.98 24.32
CA GLU A 9 8.08 -20.54 24.44
C GLU A 9 9.50 -20.19 24.91
N ALA A 10 9.98 -19.01 24.51
CA ALA A 10 11.25 -18.47 24.98
C ALA A 10 11.25 -18.30 26.51
N LEU A 11 12.37 -18.64 27.14
CA LEU A 11 12.61 -18.47 28.57
C LEU A 11 13.36 -17.16 28.81
N ASN A 12 12.75 -16.27 29.59
CA ASN A 12 13.32 -14.99 29.97
C ASN A 12 13.90 -15.07 31.38
N ILE A 13 15.01 -14.37 31.63
CA ILE A 13 15.69 -14.41 32.92
C ILE A 13 14.92 -13.56 33.93
N ARG A 14 14.60 -14.16 35.08
CA ARG A 14 14.09 -13.48 36.27
C ARG A 14 15.26 -12.93 37.08
N ASP A 15 16.16 -13.83 37.47
CA ASP A 15 17.29 -13.57 38.34
C ASP A 15 18.46 -14.47 37.93
N ALA A 16 19.69 -13.99 38.12
CA ALA A 16 20.92 -14.74 37.85
C ALA A 16 21.93 -14.58 39.00
N GLU A 17 22.58 -15.69 39.38
CA GLU A 17 23.58 -15.72 40.46
C GLU A 17 24.79 -16.55 40.01
N LEU A 18 26.00 -16.07 40.29
CA LEU A 18 27.25 -16.80 40.03
C LEU A 18 27.78 -17.36 41.36
N LYS A 19 27.90 -18.68 41.45
CA LYS A 19 28.46 -19.36 42.62
C LYS A 19 29.35 -20.52 42.18
N ASP A 20 30.53 -20.63 42.78
CA ASP A 20 31.51 -21.70 42.48
C ASP A 20 31.82 -21.80 40.96
N LYS A 21 31.93 -20.66 40.28
CA LYS A 21 32.11 -20.53 38.81
C LYS A 21 30.98 -21.13 37.97
N ILE A 22 29.78 -21.26 38.52
CA ILE A 22 28.57 -21.72 37.83
C ILE A 22 27.52 -20.62 37.89
N LEU A 23 27.11 -20.11 36.72
CA LEU A 23 26.03 -19.15 36.56
C LEU A 23 24.70 -19.91 36.63
N THR A 24 23.91 -19.65 37.67
CA THR A 24 22.55 -20.17 37.82
C THR A 24 21.55 -19.08 37.47
N MET A 25 20.70 -19.34 36.49
CA MET A 25 19.65 -18.42 36.04
C MET A 25 18.28 -19.00 36.37
N GLN A 26 17.48 -18.24 37.11
CA GLN A 26 16.05 -18.48 37.24
C GLN A 26 15.35 -17.92 36.02
N VAL A 27 14.61 -18.74 35.30
CA VAL A 27 13.99 -18.36 34.04
C VAL A 27 12.49 -18.67 34.03
N GLN A 28 11.71 -17.88 33.29
CA GLN A 28 10.28 -18.05 33.14
C GLN A 28 9.84 -17.72 31.71
N CYS A 29 8.97 -18.53 31.13
CA CYS A 29 8.37 -18.22 29.82
C CYS A 29 7.09 -17.38 29.97
N ALA A 30 6.57 -16.85 28.86
CA ALA A 30 5.34 -16.07 28.83
C ALA A 30 4.12 -16.80 29.40
N ASN A 31 4.09 -18.14 29.33
CA ASN A 31 3.02 -18.97 29.91
C ASN A 31 3.19 -19.24 31.43
N GLY A 32 4.17 -18.60 32.09
CA GLY A 32 4.37 -18.71 33.53
C GLY A 32 5.17 -19.93 33.99
N HIS A 33 5.62 -20.81 33.08
CA HIS A 33 6.44 -21.96 33.46
C HIS A 33 7.83 -21.53 33.91
N LYS A 34 8.16 -21.85 35.16
CA LYS A 34 9.46 -21.54 35.77
C LYS A 34 10.43 -22.70 35.59
N SER A 35 11.70 -22.37 35.35
CA SER A 35 12.78 -23.34 35.28
C SER A 35 14.08 -22.73 35.78
N VAL A 36 15.10 -23.57 35.93
CA VAL A 36 16.45 -23.15 36.28
C VAL A 36 17.39 -23.59 35.16
N ARG A 37 18.30 -22.70 34.75
CA ARG A 37 19.35 -22.97 33.77
C ARG A 37 20.70 -22.72 34.43
N ARG A 38 21.70 -23.52 34.07
CA ARG A 38 23.05 -23.43 34.62
C ARG A 38 24.07 -23.42 33.49
N LEU A 39 25.06 -22.56 33.62
CA LEU A 39 26.19 -22.43 32.69
C LEU A 39 27.48 -22.37 33.49
N ALA A 40 28.56 -22.96 32.97
CA ALA A 40 29.88 -22.68 33.51
C ALA A 40 30.26 -21.22 33.22
N GLN A 41 31.02 -20.58 34.11
CA GLN A 41 31.37 -19.15 34.00
C GLN A 41 31.99 -18.80 32.64
N HIS A 42 32.96 -19.57 32.16
CA HIS A 42 33.62 -19.32 30.87
C HIS A 42 32.63 -19.36 29.69
N GLN A 43 31.66 -20.28 29.70
CA GLN A 43 30.62 -20.35 28.67
C GLN A 43 29.66 -19.14 28.75
N ALA A 44 29.34 -18.71 29.98
CA ALA A 44 28.51 -17.52 30.19
C ALA A 44 29.24 -16.24 29.76
N GLU A 45 30.55 -16.16 29.89
CA GLU A 45 31.38 -15.05 29.41
C GLU A 45 31.43 -15.00 27.88
N GLU A 46 31.61 -16.14 27.21
CA GLU A 46 31.60 -16.25 25.74
C GLU A 46 30.24 -15.88 25.12
N MET A 47 29.14 -16.24 25.79
CA MET A 47 27.77 -16.04 25.31
C MET A 47 27.02 -14.92 26.04
N ALA A 48 27.74 -14.03 26.75
CA ALA A 48 27.13 -13.09 27.69
C ALA A 48 26.06 -12.22 27.05
N SER A 49 26.28 -11.72 25.82
CA SER A 49 25.29 -10.93 25.10
C SER A 49 24.01 -11.73 24.83
N GLU A 50 24.12 -12.93 24.24
CA GLU A 50 22.93 -13.75 23.94
C GLU A 50 22.14 -14.10 25.21
N VAL A 51 22.85 -14.48 26.28
CA VAL A 51 22.25 -14.86 27.56
C VAL A 51 21.52 -13.67 28.19
N PHE A 52 22.20 -12.54 28.36
CA PHE A 52 21.66 -11.41 29.12
C PHE A 52 20.71 -10.52 28.32
N SER A 53 20.63 -10.68 26.99
CA SER A 53 19.54 -10.08 26.20
C SER A 53 18.15 -10.47 26.75
N ARG A 54 18.04 -11.68 27.32
CA ARG A 54 16.80 -12.21 27.93
C ARG A 54 16.44 -11.55 29.26
N LEU A 55 17.34 -10.76 29.87
CA LEU A 55 16.99 -9.87 30.99
C LEU A 55 16.12 -8.70 30.55
N PHE A 56 16.28 -8.22 29.32
CA PHE A 56 15.56 -7.06 28.79
C PHE A 56 14.13 -7.38 28.35
N ILE A 57 13.65 -8.62 28.50
CA ILE A 57 12.27 -8.98 28.14
C ILE A 57 11.38 -9.05 29.39
N CYS A 58 10.23 -8.37 29.32
CA CYS A 58 9.19 -8.45 30.34
C CYS A 58 8.54 -9.83 30.31
N ILE A 59 8.48 -10.50 31.45
CA ILE A 59 8.01 -11.88 31.55
C ILE A 59 6.50 -11.98 31.37
N ASP A 60 5.76 -10.91 31.70
CA ASP A 60 4.31 -10.90 31.70
C ASP A 60 3.71 -10.53 30.33
N CYS A 61 4.38 -9.69 29.52
CA CYS A 61 3.87 -9.29 28.19
C CYS A 61 4.84 -9.51 27.02
N GLY A 62 6.07 -9.96 27.26
CA GLY A 62 7.08 -10.18 26.21
C GLY A 62 7.66 -8.90 25.58
N ALA A 63 7.30 -7.72 26.07
CA ALA A 63 7.83 -6.45 25.58
C ALA A 63 9.30 -6.27 26.00
N ALA A 64 10.11 -5.63 25.15
CA ALA A 64 11.43 -5.19 25.54
C ALA A 64 11.32 -4.07 26.60
N MET A 65 12.23 -4.11 27.57
CA MET A 65 12.29 -3.22 28.72
C MET A 65 13.52 -2.33 28.62
N ASN A 66 13.42 -1.13 29.17
CA ASN A 66 14.57 -0.23 29.30
C ASN A 66 15.26 -0.46 30.65
N LEU A 67 16.59 -0.46 30.69
CA LEU A 67 17.32 -0.42 31.96
C LEU A 67 17.33 1.03 32.48
N LEU A 68 16.82 1.25 33.69
CA LEU A 68 16.82 2.58 34.33
C LEU A 68 18.09 2.82 35.13
N ARG A 69 18.46 1.87 36.00
CA ARG A 69 19.65 1.97 36.85
C ARG A 69 20.13 0.62 37.33
N ILE A 70 21.38 0.58 37.76
CA ILE A 70 22.02 -0.57 38.37
C ILE A 70 22.51 -0.18 39.76
N GLU A 71 22.16 -0.97 40.77
CA GLU A 71 22.63 -0.83 42.16
C GLU A 71 23.50 -2.04 42.51
N THR A 72 24.68 -1.82 43.08
CA THR A 72 25.60 -2.91 43.47
C THR A 72 25.74 -2.98 44.99
N THR A 73 25.39 -4.12 45.56
CA THR A 73 25.54 -4.40 47.00
C THR A 73 26.37 -5.67 47.20
N GLY A 74 27.67 -5.48 47.49
CA GLY A 74 28.61 -6.58 47.70
C GLY A 74 28.92 -7.34 46.41
N VAL A 75 28.49 -8.61 46.35
CA VAL A 75 28.69 -9.51 45.19
C VAL A 75 27.47 -9.52 44.26
N ARG A 76 26.33 -8.99 44.71
CA ARG A 76 25.08 -8.94 43.94
C ARG A 76 24.86 -7.57 43.32
N THR A 77 24.40 -7.59 42.07
CA THR A 77 24.02 -6.40 41.34
C THR A 77 22.54 -6.50 40.99
N GLU A 78 21.76 -5.47 41.34
CA GLU A 78 20.33 -5.37 41.06
C GLU A 78 20.12 -4.33 39.95
N GLY A 79 19.52 -4.74 38.84
CA GLY A 79 19.06 -3.84 37.79
C GLY A 79 17.59 -3.51 37.95
N LEU A 80 17.24 -2.23 37.84
CA LEU A 80 15.86 -1.76 37.75
C LEU A 80 15.51 -1.55 36.27
N PHE A 81 14.65 -2.41 35.73
CA PHE A 81 14.18 -2.37 34.36
C PHE A 81 12.77 -1.76 34.29
N LEU A 82 12.39 -1.21 33.14
CA LEU A 82 11.09 -0.60 32.90
C LEU A 82 10.38 -1.26 31.72
N CYS A 83 9.31 -1.98 32.01
CA CYS A 83 8.38 -2.47 31.01
C CYS A 83 7.40 -1.37 30.60
N PRO A 84 7.19 -1.12 29.29
CA PRO A 84 6.26 -0.11 28.81
C PRO A 84 4.80 -0.30 29.25
N ARG A 85 4.41 -1.52 29.67
CA ARG A 85 3.05 -1.87 30.08
C ARG A 85 2.90 -2.19 31.57
N HIS A 86 3.92 -2.79 32.19
CA HIS A 86 3.85 -3.28 33.58
C HIS A 86 4.66 -2.44 34.57
N GLY A 87 5.43 -1.45 34.11
CA GLY A 87 6.21 -0.58 34.96
C GLY A 87 7.54 -1.21 35.37
N THR A 88 8.03 -0.87 36.56
CA THR A 88 9.38 -1.25 36.98
C THR A 88 9.48 -2.71 37.41
N VAL A 89 10.50 -3.41 36.93
CA VAL A 89 10.83 -4.79 37.26
C VAL A 89 12.26 -4.85 37.77
N ARG A 90 12.46 -5.40 38.97
CA ARG A 90 13.79 -5.62 39.55
C ARG A 90 14.31 -6.98 39.11
N LYS A 91 15.58 -7.05 38.71
CA LYS A 91 16.26 -8.31 38.36
C LYS A 91 17.67 -8.33 38.92
N GLU A 92 18.05 -9.45 39.55
CA GLU A 92 19.42 -9.65 40.05
C GLU A 92 20.31 -10.31 38.99
N PHE A 93 21.58 -9.90 38.93
CA PHE A 93 22.62 -10.53 38.11
C PHE A 93 24.01 -10.39 38.74
N PRO A 94 25.00 -11.23 38.33
CA PRO A 94 26.34 -11.17 38.89
C PRO A 94 27.11 -9.92 38.44
N ARG A 95 27.92 -9.37 39.35
CA ARG A 95 28.67 -8.14 39.12
C ARG A 95 29.59 -8.20 37.90
N GLU A 96 30.20 -9.36 37.59
CA GLU A 96 31.11 -9.49 36.45
C GLU A 96 30.44 -9.16 35.10
N PHE A 97 29.13 -9.32 34.98
CA PHE A 97 28.39 -9.11 33.72
C PHE A 97 27.81 -7.69 33.58
N THR A 98 28.04 -6.81 34.56
CA THR A 98 27.52 -5.42 34.55
C THR A 98 27.93 -4.66 33.27
N GLY A 99 29.16 -4.86 32.79
CA GLY A 99 29.65 -4.22 31.56
C GLY A 99 28.85 -4.63 30.32
N VAL A 100 28.56 -5.93 30.17
CA VAL A 100 27.79 -6.46 29.05
C VAL A 100 26.36 -5.95 29.09
N ILE A 101 25.74 -5.94 30.28
CA ILE A 101 24.37 -5.46 30.45
C ILE A 101 24.26 -3.96 30.13
N ASN A 102 25.25 -3.14 30.51
CA ASN A 102 25.30 -1.73 30.12
C ASN A 102 25.44 -1.54 28.61
N LEU A 103 26.26 -2.35 27.93
CA LEU A 103 26.39 -2.32 26.47
C LEU A 103 25.08 -2.69 25.77
N GLN A 104 24.36 -3.69 26.29
CA GLN A 104 23.05 -4.06 25.76
C GLN A 104 21.98 -3.01 26.02
N ALA A 105 22.02 -2.35 27.19
CA ALA A 105 21.10 -1.27 27.49
C ALA A 105 21.28 -0.06 26.57
N ALA A 106 22.48 0.11 25.97
CA ALA A 106 22.72 1.16 24.98
C ALA A 106 22.06 0.86 23.62
N ASP A 107 21.71 -0.40 23.34
CA ASP A 107 20.92 -0.78 22.18
C ASP A 107 19.43 -0.47 22.44
N THR A 108 18.97 0.68 21.93
CA THR A 108 17.67 1.25 22.28
C THR A 108 16.57 0.97 21.24
N GLU A 109 16.87 0.31 20.12
CA GLU A 109 15.92 0.15 19.02
C GLU A 109 14.72 -0.74 19.40
N GLU A 110 14.98 -1.93 19.97
CA GLU A 110 13.91 -2.85 20.38
C GLU A 110 13.04 -2.28 21.50
N ALA A 111 13.67 -1.57 22.44
CA ALA A 111 12.98 -0.92 23.55
C ALA A 111 12.10 0.24 23.05
N SER A 112 12.61 1.04 22.10
CA SER A 112 11.86 2.11 21.44
C SER A 112 10.66 1.58 20.69
N ARG A 113 10.83 0.50 19.92
CA ARG A 113 9.74 -0.19 19.23
C ARG A 113 8.68 -0.69 20.21
N SER A 114 9.11 -1.33 21.31
CA SER A 114 8.20 -1.82 22.35
C SER A 114 7.40 -0.70 23.03
N ILE A 115 8.01 0.48 23.20
CA ILE A 115 7.29 1.68 23.67
C ILE A 115 6.21 2.08 22.66
N VAL A 116 6.53 2.18 21.36
CA VAL A 116 5.54 2.56 20.34
C VAL A 116 4.38 1.56 20.27
N GLU A 117 4.67 0.26 20.30
CA GLU A 117 3.67 -0.82 20.31
C GLU A 117 2.82 -0.84 21.60
N SER A 118 3.31 -0.25 22.69
CA SER A 118 2.50 -0.08 23.91
C SER A 118 1.35 0.93 23.72
N PHE A 119 1.44 1.84 22.75
CA PHE A 119 0.39 2.84 22.47
C PHE A 119 -0.72 2.32 21.53
N VAL A 120 -0.86 0.99 21.43
CA VAL A 120 -1.94 0.32 20.71
C VAL A 120 -2.77 -0.50 21.69
N CYS A 121 -4.07 -0.24 21.72
CA CYS A 121 -5.00 -0.92 22.61
C CYS A 121 -5.02 -2.42 22.31
N PRO A 122 -4.67 -3.31 23.26
CA PRO A 122 -4.64 -4.75 23.02
C PRO A 122 -6.02 -5.32 22.69
N GLN A 123 -7.09 -4.69 23.18
CA GLN A 123 -8.49 -5.13 23.02
C GLN A 123 -9.08 -4.77 21.65
N CYS A 124 -8.85 -3.54 21.16
CA CYS A 124 -9.51 -3.04 19.94
C CYS A 124 -8.55 -2.57 18.84
N LYS A 125 -7.24 -2.70 19.06
CA LYS A 125 -6.15 -2.32 18.15
C LYS A 125 -6.11 -0.83 17.73
N GLN A 126 -6.95 0.01 18.32
CA GLN A 126 -6.87 1.46 18.12
C GLN A 126 -5.68 2.04 18.86
N THR A 127 -5.16 3.15 18.34
CA THR A 127 -4.13 3.92 19.01
C THR A 127 -4.66 4.59 20.29
N PHE A 128 -3.76 4.73 21.25
CA PHE A 128 -4.01 5.42 22.50
C PHE A 128 -3.71 6.92 22.39
N ALA A 129 -4.58 7.75 22.97
CA ALA A 129 -4.30 9.12 23.36
C ALA A 129 -3.85 9.17 24.83
N ILE A 130 -3.01 10.15 25.19
CA ILE A 130 -2.51 10.30 26.56
C ILE A 130 -3.44 11.25 27.32
N SER A 131 -4.07 10.79 28.39
CA SER A 131 -4.93 11.61 29.25
C SER A 131 -4.16 12.33 30.37
N GLU A 132 -3.12 11.70 30.90
CA GLU A 132 -2.33 12.22 32.03
C GLU A 132 -0.91 11.67 31.99
N ILE A 133 0.07 12.47 32.42
CA ILE A 133 1.46 12.05 32.63
C ILE A 133 1.87 12.38 34.07
N ALA A 134 2.41 11.40 34.79
CA ALA A 134 2.95 11.56 36.13
C ALA A 134 4.42 11.16 36.20
N ALA A 135 5.27 12.03 36.74
CA ALA A 135 6.69 11.75 36.96
C ALA A 135 6.90 10.85 38.19
N ARG A 136 7.72 9.81 38.05
CA ARG A 136 8.03 8.80 39.08
C ARG A 136 9.54 8.58 39.22
N GLY A 137 10.29 9.67 39.38
CA GLY A 137 11.75 9.62 39.46
C GLY A 137 12.35 9.38 38.08
N ASP A 138 12.78 8.15 37.80
CA ASP A 138 13.52 7.77 36.59
C ASP A 138 12.61 7.43 35.39
N PHE A 139 11.29 7.51 35.56
CA PHE A 139 10.31 7.22 34.50
C PHE A 139 9.04 8.07 34.61
N TYR A 140 8.29 8.14 33.51
CA TYR A 140 6.94 8.70 33.45
C TYR A 140 5.90 7.57 33.40
N GLN A 141 4.84 7.73 34.18
CA GLN A 141 3.62 6.92 34.15
C GLN A 141 2.57 7.67 33.33
N LEU A 142 2.07 7.05 32.26
CA LEU A 142 1.08 7.66 31.37
C LEU A 142 -0.26 6.95 31.52
N THR A 143 -1.31 7.69 31.81
CA THR A 143 -2.68 7.19 31.70
C THR A 143 -3.14 7.38 30.27
N VAL A 144 -3.47 6.28 29.59
CA VAL A 144 -3.82 6.29 28.16
C VAL A 144 -5.25 5.80 27.92
N ARG A 145 -5.89 6.31 26.87
CA ARG A 145 -7.28 5.98 26.50
C ARG A 145 -7.48 5.89 25.00
N CYS A 146 -8.15 4.84 24.53
CA CYS A 146 -8.51 4.70 23.12
C CYS A 146 -9.90 5.28 22.85
N ALA A 147 -10.26 5.47 21.58
CA ALA A 147 -11.56 6.04 21.22
C ALA A 147 -12.76 5.18 21.66
N ASN A 148 -12.60 3.86 21.78
CA ASN A 148 -13.61 2.95 22.33
C ASN A 148 -13.74 3.04 23.86
N GLY A 149 -12.90 3.83 24.51
CA GLY A 149 -12.99 4.13 25.93
C GLY A 149 -12.16 3.25 26.86
N HIS A 150 -11.50 2.21 26.35
CA HIS A 150 -10.57 1.38 27.13
C HIS A 150 -9.41 2.23 27.67
N ARG A 151 -9.04 1.98 28.93
CA ARG A 151 -8.00 2.73 29.65
C ARG A 151 -6.89 1.78 30.06
N GLU A 152 -5.66 2.22 29.88
CA GLU A 152 -4.46 1.50 30.31
C GLU A 152 -3.46 2.47 30.95
N THR A 153 -2.44 1.92 31.60
CA THR A 153 -1.32 2.68 32.14
C THR A 153 -0.06 2.20 31.44
N ASN A 154 0.61 3.12 30.75
CA ASN A 154 1.89 2.86 30.10
C ASN A 154 3.02 3.55 30.88
N TYR A 155 4.25 3.13 30.59
CA TYR A 155 5.44 3.65 31.25
C TYR A 155 6.53 3.93 30.24
N ILE A 156 7.24 5.03 30.40
CA ILE A 156 8.39 5.38 29.56
C ILE A 156 9.52 5.94 30.42
N PRO A 157 10.80 5.72 30.07
CA PRO A 157 11.91 6.31 30.82
C PRO A 157 11.92 7.84 30.66
N THR A 158 12.50 8.56 31.62
CA THR A 158 12.66 10.02 31.51
C THR A 158 13.66 10.43 30.44
N VAL A 159 14.65 9.58 30.18
CA VAL A 159 15.64 9.74 29.11
C VAL A 159 15.19 8.88 27.92
N LEU A 160 14.82 9.55 26.82
CA LEU A 160 14.41 8.93 25.56
C LEU A 160 15.02 9.70 24.39
N ASP A 161 15.11 9.04 23.24
CA ASP A 161 15.34 9.71 21.97
C ASP A 161 14.34 10.88 21.79
N GLU A 162 14.83 12.03 21.34
CA GLU A 162 14.03 13.25 21.20
C GLU A 162 12.88 13.05 20.21
N GLY A 163 13.13 12.35 19.10
CA GLY A 163 12.13 12.04 18.08
C GLY A 163 11.02 11.16 18.64
N LEU A 164 11.36 10.11 19.40
CA LEU A 164 10.38 9.26 20.07
C LEU A 164 9.58 10.03 21.13
N MET A 165 10.24 10.84 21.96
CA MET A 165 9.57 11.66 22.97
C MET A 165 8.58 12.63 22.34
N LYS A 166 8.95 13.31 21.25
CA LYS A 166 8.05 14.21 20.50
C LYS A 166 6.80 13.46 20.01
N ARG A 167 6.95 12.30 19.37
CA ARG A 167 5.80 11.49 18.89
C ARG A 167 4.87 11.05 20.04
N ILE A 168 5.43 10.75 21.21
CA ILE A 168 4.64 10.42 22.41
C ILE A 168 3.90 11.67 22.89
N LEU A 169 4.58 12.81 23.04
CA LEU A 169 3.97 14.06 23.51
C LEU A 169 2.89 14.59 22.56
N GLN A 170 3.02 14.40 21.25
CA GLN A 170 1.95 14.72 20.29
C GLN A 170 0.62 14.03 20.65
N ARG A 171 0.66 12.82 21.24
CA ARG A 171 -0.56 12.09 21.68
C ARG A 171 -1.24 12.72 22.89
N VAL A 172 -0.59 13.66 23.58
CA VAL A 172 -1.23 14.47 24.64
C VAL A 172 -2.30 15.37 24.03
N VAL A 173 -2.06 15.99 22.86
CA VAL A 173 -3.10 16.87 22.27
C VAL A 173 -4.19 16.13 21.52
N HIS A 174 -4.07 14.81 21.34
CA HIS A 174 -5.10 13.99 20.71
C HIS A 174 -6.32 13.84 21.61
N CYS A 175 -7.51 13.81 21.02
CA CYS A 175 -8.74 13.66 21.78
C CYS A 175 -8.93 12.23 22.32
N ASP A 176 -9.24 12.09 23.61
CA ASP A 176 -9.47 10.79 24.24
C ASP A 176 -10.72 10.04 23.75
N ARG A 177 -11.59 10.72 22.98
CA ARG A 177 -12.84 10.16 22.44
C ARG A 177 -12.77 9.86 20.95
N CYS A 178 -12.16 10.74 20.14
CA CYS A 178 -12.06 10.53 18.69
C CYS A 178 -10.64 10.41 18.15
N LEU A 179 -9.60 10.50 18.98
CA LEU A 179 -8.19 10.48 18.58
C LEU A 179 -7.81 11.52 17.52
N LEU A 180 -8.67 12.49 17.22
CA LEU A 180 -8.29 13.60 16.34
C LEU A 180 -7.22 14.45 17.03
N PRO A 181 -6.18 14.88 16.31
CA PRO A 181 -5.22 15.83 16.84
C PRO A 181 -5.95 17.14 17.20
N GLY A 182 -5.62 17.69 18.36
CA GLY A 182 -6.15 18.95 18.85
C GLY A 182 -5.08 20.04 18.89
N LYS A 183 -5.48 21.23 19.34
CA LYS A 183 -4.58 22.37 19.61
C LYS A 183 -4.54 22.69 21.11
N ILE A 184 -3.41 23.15 21.61
CA ILE A 184 -3.32 23.70 22.97
C ILE A 184 -3.95 25.10 22.94
N VAL A 185 -5.04 25.31 23.68
CA VAL A 185 -5.72 26.62 23.77
C VAL A 185 -5.32 27.42 25.00
N ALA A 186 -4.91 26.73 26.07
CA ALA A 186 -4.43 27.34 27.30
C ALA A 186 -3.60 26.32 28.07
N SER A 187 -2.77 26.81 28.99
CA SER A 187 -2.17 25.96 30.01
C SER A 187 -2.08 26.69 31.34
N GLU A 188 -2.17 25.94 32.43
CA GLU A 188 -2.14 26.45 33.80
C GLU A 188 -1.09 25.68 34.62
N THR A 189 -0.05 26.36 35.08
CA THR A 189 0.96 25.76 35.95
C THR A 189 0.42 25.62 37.38
N ARG A 190 0.51 24.41 37.95
CA ARG A 190 0.02 24.03 39.28
C ARG A 190 1.10 23.24 40.03
N GLY A 191 2.05 23.95 40.63
CA GLY A 191 3.15 23.33 41.37
C GLY A 191 4.08 22.54 40.45
N LYS A 192 4.13 21.21 40.62
CA LYS A 192 4.96 20.31 39.79
C LYS A 192 4.30 19.85 38.49
N TYR A 193 3.04 20.23 38.26
CA TYR A 193 2.27 19.84 37.09
C TYR A 193 1.81 21.07 36.29
N GLU A 194 1.67 20.91 34.99
CA GLU A 194 0.99 21.85 34.11
C GLU A 194 -0.27 21.21 33.56
N ARG A 195 -1.40 21.89 33.74
CA ARG A 195 -2.69 21.50 33.19
C ARG A 195 -2.82 22.08 31.80
N VAL A 196 -2.73 21.24 30.79
CA VAL A 196 -2.87 21.59 29.38
C VAL A 196 -4.33 21.47 28.96
N HIS A 197 -4.86 22.51 28.33
CA HIS A 197 -6.20 22.54 27.77
C HIS A 197 -6.09 22.29 26.26
N ALA A 198 -6.36 21.05 25.84
CA ALA A 198 -6.31 20.64 24.45
C ALA A 198 -7.72 20.67 23.81
N ALA A 199 -7.91 21.49 22.78
CA ALA A 199 -9.17 21.60 22.05
C ALA A 199 -9.25 20.60 20.89
N CYS A 200 -10.20 19.68 20.98
CA CYS A 200 -10.55 18.76 19.92
C CYS A 200 -11.60 19.36 18.97
N PRO A 201 -11.43 19.24 17.64
CA PRO A 201 -12.41 19.74 16.68
C PRO A 201 -13.82 19.16 16.84
N ALA A 202 -13.96 17.94 17.37
CA ALA A 202 -15.24 17.26 17.50
C ALA A 202 -15.87 17.38 18.90
N HIS A 203 -15.04 17.44 19.95
CA HIS A 203 -15.49 17.25 21.33
C HIS A 203 -15.18 18.42 22.26
N GLY A 204 -14.58 19.50 21.74
CA GLY A 204 -14.21 20.68 22.51
C GLY A 204 -12.96 20.46 23.38
N VAL A 205 -12.85 21.25 24.44
CA VAL A 205 -11.64 21.31 25.28
C VAL A 205 -11.59 20.15 26.28
N VAL A 206 -10.47 19.43 26.28
CA VAL A 206 -10.11 18.39 27.24
C VAL A 206 -8.93 18.89 28.07
N LYS A 207 -8.98 18.63 29.39
CA LYS A 207 -7.92 19.00 30.32
C LYS A 207 -7.02 17.78 30.57
N LYS A 208 -5.71 17.98 30.51
CA LYS A 208 -4.70 16.94 30.68
C LYS A 208 -3.58 17.46 31.55
N ASP A 209 -3.18 16.67 32.54
CA ASP A 209 -2.14 17.07 33.48
C ASP A 209 -0.81 16.40 33.06
N ILE A 210 0.25 17.21 32.95
CA ILE A 210 1.61 16.75 32.62
C ILE A 210 2.63 17.32 33.62
N PRO A 211 3.82 16.72 33.80
CA PRO A 211 4.91 17.33 34.55
C PRO A 211 5.36 18.65 33.90
N VAL A 212 5.69 19.67 34.71
CA VAL A 212 6.10 21.00 34.20
C VAL A 212 7.33 20.92 33.29
N GLU A 213 8.26 20.01 33.58
CA GLU A 213 9.45 19.75 32.76
C GLU A 213 9.14 19.28 31.33
N LEU A 214 7.96 18.71 31.07
CA LEU A 214 7.52 18.29 29.74
C LEU A 214 6.72 19.37 29.00
N SER A 215 6.50 20.55 29.61
CA SER A 215 5.71 21.62 29.00
C SER A 215 6.34 22.16 27.72
N GLU A 216 7.62 22.53 27.78
CA GLU A 216 8.32 23.08 26.62
C GLU A 216 8.52 22.01 25.52
N PRO A 217 8.98 20.77 25.83
CA PRO A 217 9.00 19.68 24.86
C PRO A 217 7.64 19.42 24.20
N LEU A 218 6.54 19.51 24.97
CA LEU A 218 5.19 19.35 24.43
C LEU A 218 4.87 20.46 23.43
N ARG A 219 5.19 21.72 23.73
CA ARG A 219 4.92 22.85 22.81
C ARG A 219 5.68 22.68 21.50
N VAL A 220 6.95 22.28 21.56
CA VAL A 220 7.75 21.96 20.36
C VAL A 220 7.11 20.82 19.58
N ALA A 221 6.79 19.71 20.24
CA ALA A 221 6.18 18.55 19.58
C ALA A 221 4.83 18.86 18.92
N VAL A 222 4.02 19.73 19.54
CA VAL A 222 2.71 20.16 19.03
C VAL A 222 2.85 21.15 17.88
N SER A 223 3.90 21.99 17.86
CA SER A 223 4.15 22.91 16.75
C SER A 223 4.47 22.20 15.42
N GLU A 224 4.97 20.95 15.48
CA GLU A 224 5.19 20.10 14.31
C GLU A 224 3.88 19.52 13.74
N ILE A 225 2.77 19.56 14.49
CA ILE A 225 1.46 19.16 13.99
C ILE A 225 0.90 20.30 13.13
N THR A 226 1.04 20.17 11.81
CA THR A 226 0.53 21.17 10.87
C THR A 226 -1.00 21.27 10.93
N GLU A 227 -1.53 22.48 10.78
CA GLU A 227 -2.99 22.68 10.71
C GLU A 227 -3.64 21.88 9.59
N ASP A 228 -2.91 21.74 8.48
CA ASP A 228 -3.27 20.90 7.34
C ASP A 228 -3.58 19.46 7.77
N SER A 229 -2.69 18.84 8.54
CA SER A 229 -2.87 17.47 9.06
C SER A 229 -4.11 17.36 9.96
N VAL A 230 -4.37 18.39 10.77
CA VAL A 230 -5.56 18.44 11.64
C VAL A 230 -6.83 18.51 10.80
N VAL A 231 -6.88 19.38 9.80
CA VAL A 231 -8.03 19.57 8.91
C VAL A 231 -8.27 18.30 8.09
N LYS A 232 -7.22 17.72 7.52
CA LYS A 232 -7.29 16.46 6.77
C LYS A 232 -7.86 15.34 7.64
N ALA A 233 -7.36 15.14 8.86
CA ALA A 233 -7.91 14.14 9.79
C ALA A 233 -9.37 14.43 10.18
N MET A 234 -9.73 15.71 10.37
CA MET A 234 -11.07 16.14 10.75
C MET A 234 -12.12 15.86 9.66
N LEU A 235 -11.73 15.97 8.39
CA LEU A 235 -12.62 15.84 7.23
C LEU A 235 -12.79 14.38 6.75
N TYR A 236 -12.32 13.39 7.51
CA TYR A 236 -12.51 11.98 7.20
C TYR A 236 -13.37 11.28 8.25
N SER A 237 -14.25 10.38 7.79
CA SER A 237 -15.04 9.51 8.65
C SER A 237 -14.14 8.47 9.31
N ARG A 238 -14.31 8.26 10.61
CA ARG A 238 -13.54 7.24 11.35
C ARG A 238 -14.08 5.82 11.16
N GLU A 239 -15.36 5.71 10.82
CA GLU A 239 -16.04 4.42 10.65
C GLU A 239 -15.73 3.80 9.29
N CYS A 240 -15.87 4.60 8.22
CA CYS A 240 -15.71 4.11 6.84
C CYS A 240 -14.48 4.66 6.12
N ARG A 241 -13.68 5.54 6.75
CA ARG A 241 -12.49 6.17 6.16
C ARG A 241 -12.76 6.97 4.88
N GLN A 242 -14.00 7.36 4.62
CA GLN A 242 -14.35 8.20 3.47
C GLN A 242 -14.30 9.70 3.83
N PRO A 243 -14.01 10.58 2.85
CA PRO A 243 -14.13 12.02 3.02
C PRO A 243 -15.55 12.43 3.43
N LEU A 244 -15.65 13.38 4.35
CA LEU A 244 -16.90 13.97 4.79
C LEU A 244 -17.28 15.14 3.87
N ALA A 245 -18.57 15.25 3.56
CA ALA A 245 -19.13 16.38 2.85
C ALA A 245 -19.46 17.51 3.83
N VAL A 246 -18.95 18.72 3.58
CA VAL A 246 -19.30 19.91 4.37
C VAL A 246 -20.50 20.59 3.73
N THR A 247 -21.64 20.54 4.42
CA THR A 247 -22.92 21.08 3.92
C THR A 247 -23.14 22.54 4.33
N GLN A 248 -22.59 22.91 5.50
CA GLN A 248 -22.71 24.25 6.06
C GLN A 248 -21.47 24.62 6.86
N ILE A 249 -21.05 25.88 6.76
CA ILE A 249 -20.02 26.49 7.60
C ILE A 249 -20.64 27.73 8.26
N ASP A 250 -20.56 27.82 9.58
CA ASP A 250 -20.98 28.99 10.37
C ASP A 250 -19.76 29.62 11.05
N VAL A 251 -19.84 30.91 11.39
CA VAL A 251 -18.84 31.61 12.21
C VAL A 251 -19.40 31.81 13.62
N ASP A 252 -18.63 31.43 14.63
CA ASP A 252 -18.93 31.66 16.04
C ASP A 252 -17.73 32.34 16.72
N ARG A 253 -17.90 32.81 17.96
CA ARG A 253 -16.83 33.42 18.76
C ARG A 253 -15.61 32.51 18.94
N THR A 254 -15.81 31.21 18.82
CA THR A 254 -14.77 30.18 19.00
C THR A 254 -14.09 29.76 17.68
N GLY A 255 -14.48 30.32 16.54
CA GLY A 255 -13.96 29.97 15.21
C GLY A 255 -15.05 29.49 14.24
N TYR A 256 -14.67 28.66 13.27
CA TYR A 256 -15.59 28.14 12.26
C TYR A 256 -16.22 26.82 12.72
N ARG A 257 -17.52 26.68 12.47
CA ARG A 257 -18.33 25.50 12.77
C ARG A 257 -18.78 24.84 11.47
N LEU A 258 -18.32 23.63 11.21
CA LEU A 258 -18.57 22.87 9.99
C LEU A 258 -19.59 21.76 10.27
N ARG A 259 -20.63 21.71 9.46
CA ARG A 259 -21.62 20.63 9.44
C ARG A 259 -21.21 19.58 8.41
N CYS A 260 -20.63 18.50 8.90
CA CYS A 260 -20.07 17.42 8.08
C CYS A 260 -21.05 16.24 7.99
N VAL A 261 -21.22 15.66 6.81
CA VAL A 261 -22.05 14.48 6.54
C VAL A 261 -21.18 13.37 5.96
N CYS A 262 -21.30 12.16 6.50
CA CYS A 262 -20.62 10.98 5.95
C CYS A 262 -21.43 10.39 4.78
N PRO A 263 -20.87 10.27 3.56
CA PRO A 263 -21.61 9.70 2.43
C PRO A 263 -22.09 8.26 2.65
N ALA A 264 -21.29 7.44 3.33
CA ALA A 264 -21.62 6.04 3.58
C ALA A 264 -22.71 5.84 4.64
N SER A 265 -22.67 6.61 5.74
CA SER A 265 -23.57 6.39 6.89
C SER A 265 -24.68 7.44 7.01
N THR A 266 -24.62 8.52 6.23
CA THR A 266 -25.49 9.72 6.31
C THR A 266 -25.44 10.45 7.67
N HIS A 267 -24.58 9.99 8.59
CA HIS A 267 -24.47 10.56 9.91
C HIS A 267 -23.91 11.97 9.86
N VAL A 268 -24.60 12.90 10.53
CA VAL A 268 -24.24 14.32 10.58
C VAL A 268 -23.42 14.57 11.83
N THR A 269 -22.27 15.22 11.66
CA THR A 269 -21.40 15.60 12.77
C THR A 269 -21.03 17.07 12.68
N MET A 270 -20.96 17.73 13.83
CA MET A 270 -20.44 19.09 13.93
C MET A 270 -18.95 19.04 14.24
N ARG A 271 -18.19 19.91 13.57
CA ARG A 271 -16.77 20.14 13.82
C ARG A 271 -16.56 21.62 14.08
N ILE A 272 -15.79 21.97 15.10
CA ILE A 272 -15.49 23.35 15.49
C ILE A 272 -13.98 23.46 15.56
N LEU A 273 -13.37 24.31 14.75
CA LEU A 273 -11.93 24.54 14.86
C LEU A 273 -11.61 26.04 14.69
N PRO A 274 -10.69 26.59 15.50
CA PRO A 274 -9.99 27.81 15.12
C PRO A 274 -9.09 27.48 13.93
N LEU A 275 -9.55 27.85 12.74
CA LEU A 275 -8.86 27.64 11.47
C LEU A 275 -8.08 28.89 11.08
N GLU A 276 -6.80 28.74 10.78
CA GLU A 276 -6.09 29.71 9.96
C GLU A 276 -6.23 29.29 8.49
N TRP A 277 -6.68 30.20 7.64
CA TRP A 277 -6.93 29.92 6.22
C TRP A 277 -5.64 29.95 5.39
N SER A 278 -4.72 29.03 5.68
CA SER A 278 -3.59 28.73 4.81
C SER A 278 -4.07 28.10 3.49
N GLU A 279 -3.22 28.11 2.45
CA GLU A 279 -3.58 27.57 1.14
C GLU A 279 -3.98 26.08 1.18
N PRO A 280 -3.25 25.17 1.86
CA PRO A 280 -3.66 23.77 1.99
C PRO A 280 -5.01 23.58 2.69
N VAL A 281 -5.26 24.36 3.76
CA VAL A 281 -6.54 24.34 4.48
C VAL A 281 -7.69 24.80 3.58
N ARG A 282 -7.50 25.88 2.81
CA ARG A 282 -8.51 26.35 1.82
C ARG A 282 -8.83 25.26 0.82
N LEU A 283 -7.83 24.55 0.30
CA LEU A 283 -8.02 23.47 -0.66
C LEU A 283 -8.82 22.30 -0.07
N HIS A 284 -8.43 21.81 1.11
CA HIS A 284 -9.13 20.71 1.78
C HIS A 284 -10.59 21.03 2.13
N ILE A 285 -10.83 22.23 2.65
CA ILE A 285 -12.19 22.69 2.93
C ILE A 285 -12.99 22.82 1.64
N THR A 286 -12.41 23.40 0.58
CA THR A 286 -13.09 23.52 -0.72
C THR A 286 -13.47 22.14 -1.27
N HIS A 287 -12.55 21.17 -1.23
CA HIS A 287 -12.82 19.81 -1.65
C HIS A 287 -13.96 19.18 -0.84
N ALA A 288 -13.96 19.32 0.49
CA ALA A 288 -15.02 18.79 1.35
C ALA A 288 -16.37 19.47 1.13
N VAL A 289 -16.40 20.78 0.90
CA VAL A 289 -17.64 21.52 0.57
C VAL A 289 -18.20 21.10 -0.79
N LEU A 290 -17.32 20.84 -1.76
CA LEU A 290 -17.68 20.33 -3.08
C LEU A 290 -17.87 18.82 -3.12
N THR A 291 -17.80 18.11 -2.00
CA THR A 291 -18.11 16.68 -1.94
C THR A 291 -19.61 16.47 -1.77
N CYS A 292 -20.20 15.52 -2.51
CA CYS A 292 -21.60 15.14 -2.37
C CYS A 292 -21.84 14.35 -1.08
N GLU A 293 -22.84 14.75 -0.29
CA GLU A 293 -23.24 14.11 0.97
C GLU A 293 -23.84 12.71 0.84
N SER A 294 -24.09 12.22 -0.38
CA SER A 294 -24.72 10.91 -0.62
C SER A 294 -23.82 9.91 -1.35
N CYS A 295 -23.00 10.33 -2.33
CA CYS A 295 -22.07 9.41 -3.03
C CYS A 295 -20.59 9.73 -2.84
N GLY A 296 -20.24 10.85 -2.20
CA GLY A 296 -18.84 11.26 -2.02
C GLY A 296 -18.13 11.73 -3.30
N LEU A 297 -18.83 11.82 -4.44
CA LEU A 297 -18.28 12.40 -5.67
C LEU A 297 -18.15 13.93 -5.55
N LEU A 298 -17.18 14.50 -6.25
CA LEU A 298 -17.06 15.94 -6.39
C LEU A 298 -18.21 16.53 -7.20
N THR A 299 -18.62 17.74 -6.81
CA THR A 299 -19.74 18.49 -7.34
C THR A 299 -19.26 19.79 -7.97
N HIS A 300 -20.04 20.35 -8.89
CA HIS A 300 -19.74 21.63 -9.55
C HIS A 300 -20.61 22.75 -9.01
N ILE A 301 -20.06 23.96 -8.86
CA ILE A 301 -20.85 25.13 -8.48
C ILE A 301 -21.76 25.51 -9.65
N LEU A 302 -23.07 25.59 -9.41
CA LEU A 302 -24.09 26.00 -10.38
C LEU A 302 -24.28 27.52 -10.34
N ASP A 303 -24.66 28.02 -9.16
CA ASP A 303 -24.84 29.44 -8.91
C ASP A 303 -24.75 29.74 -7.41
N ALA A 304 -24.65 31.04 -7.09
CA ALA A 304 -24.60 31.52 -5.73
C ALA A 304 -25.45 32.76 -5.54
N LYS A 305 -26.06 32.85 -4.36
CA LYS A 305 -26.82 34.00 -3.87
C LYS A 305 -26.19 34.51 -2.59
N ARG A 306 -25.54 35.67 -2.70
CA ARG A 306 -24.94 36.34 -1.55
C ARG A 306 -26.05 36.98 -0.68
N LYS A 307 -26.07 36.63 0.60
CA LYS A 307 -26.78 37.34 1.67
C LYS A 307 -25.72 38.14 2.47
N LYS A 308 -26.14 39.03 3.38
CA LYS A 308 -25.28 40.02 4.03
C LYS A 308 -23.92 39.45 4.49
N ASP A 309 -23.95 38.40 5.32
CA ASP A 309 -22.74 37.78 5.89
C ASP A 309 -22.51 36.33 5.40
N MET A 310 -23.48 35.74 4.71
CA MET A 310 -23.49 34.34 4.29
C MET A 310 -23.76 34.23 2.79
N THR A 311 -23.12 33.29 2.12
CA THR A 311 -23.42 32.91 0.74
C THR A 311 -24.10 31.55 0.72
N GLU A 312 -25.31 31.52 0.18
CA GLU A 312 -26.01 30.28 -0.15
C GLU A 312 -25.72 29.98 -1.62
N PHE A 313 -25.21 28.80 -1.92
CA PHE A 313 -24.89 28.41 -3.29
C PHE A 313 -25.28 26.98 -3.58
N ARG A 314 -25.55 26.72 -4.86
CA ARG A 314 -26.01 25.43 -5.35
C ARG A 314 -24.86 24.72 -6.03
N VAL A 315 -24.71 23.44 -5.74
CA VAL A 315 -23.73 22.57 -6.39
C VAL A 315 -24.43 21.40 -7.08
N VAL A 316 -23.86 20.87 -8.15
CA VAL A 316 -24.40 19.77 -8.94
C VAL A 316 -23.57 18.54 -8.73
N CYS A 317 -24.16 17.50 -8.14
CA CYS A 317 -23.61 16.17 -8.11
C CYS A 317 -23.95 15.43 -9.40
N PRO A 318 -22.99 14.75 -10.05
CA PRO A 318 -23.25 13.93 -11.21
C PRO A 318 -24.35 12.88 -11.01
N LEU A 319 -24.55 12.38 -9.78
CA LEU A 319 -25.56 11.36 -9.48
C LEU A 319 -26.85 11.93 -8.88
N HIS A 320 -26.75 12.87 -7.95
CA HIS A 320 -27.87 13.30 -7.11
C HIS A 320 -28.45 14.66 -7.52
N GLY A 321 -27.89 15.31 -8.55
CA GLY A 321 -28.37 16.59 -9.05
C GLY A 321 -28.00 17.74 -8.12
N VAL A 322 -28.91 18.71 -7.97
CA VAL A 322 -28.64 19.97 -7.29
C VAL A 322 -28.72 19.83 -5.77
N LEU A 323 -27.68 20.30 -5.08
CA LEU A 323 -27.51 20.30 -3.64
C LEU A 323 -27.23 21.72 -3.17
N ASN A 324 -27.65 22.06 -1.95
CA ASN A 324 -27.43 23.39 -1.38
C ASN A 324 -26.23 23.39 -0.44
N ARG A 325 -25.50 24.50 -0.42
CA ARG A 325 -24.40 24.80 0.49
C ARG A 325 -24.59 26.17 1.09
N LEU A 326 -24.17 26.33 2.34
CA LEU A 326 -24.25 27.60 3.05
C LEU A 326 -22.92 27.87 3.75
N VAL A 327 -22.22 28.93 3.36
CA VAL A 327 -20.91 29.28 3.93
C VAL A 327 -20.82 30.79 4.17
N PRO A 328 -19.88 31.27 5.00
CA PRO A 328 -19.62 32.69 5.16
C PRO A 328 -19.13 33.33 3.85
N SER A 329 -19.43 34.61 3.62
CA SER A 329 -19.12 35.29 2.35
C SER A 329 -17.62 35.33 2.01
N ASP A 330 -16.76 35.47 3.01
CA ASP A 330 -15.29 35.40 2.92
C ASP A 330 -14.82 34.00 2.49
N VAL A 331 -15.36 32.95 3.14
CA VAL A 331 -15.03 31.56 2.83
C VAL A 331 -15.45 31.18 1.41
N TYR A 332 -16.60 31.70 0.93
CA TYR A 332 -17.00 31.51 -0.46
C TYR A 332 -15.99 32.11 -1.44
N GLY A 333 -15.37 33.25 -1.09
CA GLY A 333 -14.27 33.82 -1.87
C GLY A 333 -13.10 32.85 -2.01
N TYR A 334 -12.67 32.23 -0.91
CA TYR A 334 -11.62 31.21 -0.93
C TYR A 334 -11.99 29.99 -1.77
N ILE A 335 -13.26 29.54 -1.69
CA ILE A 335 -13.75 28.43 -2.51
C ILE A 335 -13.61 28.74 -4.00
N LEU A 336 -14.02 29.94 -4.43
CA LEU A 336 -13.90 30.35 -5.84
C LEU A 336 -12.45 30.42 -6.32
N GLU A 337 -11.51 30.82 -5.46
CA GLU A 337 -10.07 30.83 -5.78
C GLU A 337 -9.51 29.41 -5.99
N GLN A 338 -10.00 28.41 -5.24
CA GLN A 338 -9.48 27.04 -5.29
C GLN A 338 -10.19 26.14 -6.30
N VAL A 339 -11.44 26.42 -6.68
CA VAL A 339 -12.22 25.61 -7.64
C VAL A 339 -11.46 25.31 -8.95
N PRO A 340 -10.76 26.28 -9.60
CA PRO A 340 -10.02 25.99 -10.83
C PRO A 340 -8.89 24.98 -10.67
N LYS A 341 -8.37 24.80 -9.44
CA LYS A 341 -7.30 23.85 -9.13
C LYS A 341 -7.80 22.43 -8.87
N ILE A 342 -9.12 22.23 -8.78
CA ILE A 342 -9.72 20.92 -8.49
C ILE A 342 -10.09 20.23 -9.80
N ASP A 343 -9.58 19.02 -10.00
CA ASP A 343 -10.00 18.18 -11.10
C ASP A 343 -11.27 17.39 -10.77
N HIS A 344 -12.36 17.75 -11.46
CA HIS A 344 -13.66 17.10 -11.33
C HIS A 344 -13.82 15.90 -12.27
N VAL A 345 -12.97 15.75 -13.30
CA VAL A 345 -13.11 14.73 -14.35
C VAL A 345 -13.17 13.31 -13.77
N PRO A 346 -12.32 12.91 -12.80
CA PRO A 346 -12.39 11.58 -12.20
C PRO A 346 -13.74 11.29 -11.53
N SER A 347 -14.36 12.28 -10.88
CA SER A 347 -15.67 12.12 -10.26
C SER A 347 -16.79 12.00 -11.29
N MET A 348 -16.70 12.76 -12.38
CA MET A 348 -17.65 12.67 -13.50
C MET A 348 -17.56 11.30 -14.19
N ILE A 349 -16.35 10.80 -14.48
CA ILE A 349 -16.14 9.47 -15.08
C ILE A 349 -16.62 8.36 -14.13
N ARG A 350 -16.30 8.42 -12.83
CA ARG A 350 -16.82 7.44 -11.85
C ARG A 350 -18.34 7.39 -11.81
N SER A 351 -19.02 8.49 -12.15
CA SER A 351 -20.47 8.51 -12.24
C SER A 351 -21.02 7.66 -13.40
N PHE A 352 -20.22 7.36 -14.43
CA PHE A 352 -20.62 6.54 -15.58
C PHE A 352 -20.68 5.04 -15.29
N SER A 353 -20.70 4.65 -14.01
CA SER A 353 -21.04 3.31 -13.55
C SER A 353 -22.47 3.25 -13.00
N CYS A 354 -23.16 2.16 -13.28
CA CYS A 354 -24.51 1.92 -12.77
C CYS A 354 -24.50 1.77 -11.24
N ALA A 355 -25.30 2.56 -10.52
CA ALA A 355 -25.36 2.50 -9.06
C ALA A 355 -25.90 1.15 -8.53
N LYS A 356 -26.65 0.40 -9.35
CA LYS A 356 -27.28 -0.87 -8.96
C LYS A 356 -26.40 -2.10 -9.24
N CYS A 357 -25.81 -2.18 -10.45
CA CYS A 357 -25.04 -3.37 -10.88
C CYS A 357 -23.57 -3.07 -11.22
N ARG A 358 -23.10 -1.84 -11.01
CA ARG A 358 -21.72 -1.37 -11.29
C ARG A 358 -21.24 -1.46 -12.75
N MET A 359 -22.07 -2.01 -13.65
CA MET A 359 -21.80 -2.05 -15.10
C MET A 359 -21.62 -0.64 -15.70
N PRO A 360 -20.77 -0.48 -16.72
CA PRO A 360 -20.62 0.80 -17.41
C PRO A 360 -21.94 1.24 -18.06
N LEU A 361 -22.18 2.54 -18.03
CA LEU A 361 -23.36 3.15 -18.60
C LEU A 361 -23.12 3.61 -20.02
N THR A 362 -24.18 3.55 -20.82
CA THR A 362 -24.19 4.06 -22.18
C THR A 362 -25.12 5.25 -22.29
N LEU A 363 -24.72 6.20 -23.13
CA LEU A 363 -25.48 7.41 -23.36
C LEU A 363 -26.66 7.13 -24.29
N ARG A 364 -27.85 7.58 -23.90
CA ARG A 364 -29.06 7.50 -24.73
C ARG A 364 -29.48 8.86 -25.25
N ASP A 365 -29.40 9.86 -24.39
CA ASP A 365 -29.88 11.20 -24.69
C ASP A 365 -29.12 12.24 -23.87
N VAL A 366 -29.06 13.47 -24.39
CA VAL A 366 -28.49 14.62 -23.70
C VAL A 366 -29.47 15.77 -23.83
N GLU A 367 -30.02 16.23 -22.70
CA GLU A 367 -30.97 17.32 -22.67
C GLU A 367 -30.41 18.49 -21.85
N ASP A 368 -30.53 19.73 -22.35
CA ASP A 368 -30.38 20.91 -21.49
C ASP A 368 -31.73 21.22 -20.83
N ARG A 369 -31.81 21.02 -19.52
CA ARG A 369 -33.01 21.26 -18.73
C ARG A 369 -32.69 22.04 -17.48
N ARG A 370 -33.39 23.18 -17.33
CA ARG A 370 -33.36 24.03 -16.11
C ARG A 370 -31.95 24.53 -15.77
N GLY A 371 -31.12 24.78 -16.78
CA GLY A 371 -29.74 25.22 -16.59
C GLY A 371 -28.82 24.10 -16.11
N LEU A 372 -29.13 22.85 -16.47
CA LEU A 372 -28.31 21.66 -16.25
C LEU A 372 -28.26 20.86 -17.54
N ILE A 373 -27.12 20.22 -17.78
CA ILE A 373 -27.00 19.21 -18.82
C ILE A 373 -27.32 17.85 -18.19
N GLU A 374 -28.38 17.21 -18.66
CA GLU A 374 -28.83 15.89 -18.22
C GLU A 374 -28.38 14.83 -19.23
N PHE A 375 -27.55 13.89 -18.81
CA PHE A 375 -27.22 12.69 -19.60
C PHE A 375 -28.19 11.59 -19.18
N ASP A 376 -29.09 11.17 -20.06
CA ASP A 376 -29.89 9.96 -19.85
C ASP A 376 -29.06 8.74 -20.23
N MET A 377 -28.90 7.83 -19.28
CA MET A 377 -28.01 6.70 -19.42
C MET A 377 -28.64 5.38 -19.01
N GLU A 378 -28.21 4.31 -19.67
CA GLU A 378 -28.71 2.96 -19.47
C GLU A 378 -27.54 1.96 -19.42
N CYS A 379 -27.60 1.00 -18.50
CA CYS A 379 -26.70 -0.16 -18.50
C CYS A 379 -27.33 -1.33 -19.26
N GLN A 380 -26.54 -2.35 -19.59
CA GLN A 380 -27.02 -3.57 -20.25
C GLN A 380 -28.20 -4.28 -19.56
N ASN A 381 -28.24 -4.23 -18.23
CA ASN A 381 -29.33 -4.84 -17.46
C ASN A 381 -30.63 -3.98 -17.49
N GLY A 382 -30.70 -2.95 -18.34
CA GLY A 382 -31.87 -2.05 -18.46
C GLY A 382 -32.05 -1.07 -17.32
N HIS A 383 -31.10 -0.97 -16.38
CA HIS A 383 -31.16 0.06 -15.34
C HIS A 383 -30.86 1.43 -15.95
N ARG A 384 -31.84 2.33 -15.82
CA ARG A 384 -31.72 3.72 -16.27
C ARG A 384 -31.37 4.64 -15.12
N GLY A 385 -30.64 5.70 -15.45
CA GLY A 385 -30.32 6.76 -14.51
C GLY A 385 -29.78 7.98 -15.23
N LYS A 386 -30.08 9.15 -14.67
CA LYS A 386 -29.59 10.42 -15.21
C LYS A 386 -28.25 10.80 -14.60
N ARG A 387 -27.42 11.53 -15.34
CA ARG A 387 -26.32 12.32 -14.76
C ARG A 387 -26.49 13.79 -15.01
N PHE A 388 -26.04 14.59 -14.06
CA PHE A 388 -26.25 16.03 -14.05
C PHE A 388 -24.92 16.75 -14.11
N PHE A 389 -24.81 17.69 -15.04
CA PHE A 389 -23.63 18.51 -15.24
C PHE A 389 -24.01 19.99 -15.34
N VAL A 390 -23.08 20.87 -14.99
CA VAL A 390 -23.28 22.33 -15.15
C VAL A 390 -23.11 22.72 -16.62
N PRO A 391 -23.88 23.70 -17.13
CA PRO A 391 -23.63 24.27 -18.45
C PRO A 391 -22.24 24.92 -18.54
N GLY A 392 -21.66 24.96 -19.73
CA GLY A 392 -20.37 25.63 -19.96
C GLY A 392 -19.16 24.85 -19.46
N ILE A 393 -19.24 23.52 -19.37
CA ILE A 393 -18.05 22.68 -19.20
C ILE A 393 -17.07 22.96 -20.36
N PRO A 394 -15.78 23.24 -20.08
CA PRO A 394 -14.79 23.45 -21.12
C PRO A 394 -14.77 22.30 -22.13
N LYS A 395 -14.65 22.63 -23.42
CA LYS A 395 -14.75 21.66 -24.52
C LYS A 395 -13.79 20.49 -24.32
N GLU A 396 -12.58 20.74 -23.82
CA GLU A 396 -11.55 19.74 -23.55
C GLU A 396 -12.01 18.71 -22.50
N LYS A 397 -12.66 19.17 -21.43
CA LYS A 397 -13.22 18.27 -20.40
C LYS A 397 -14.39 17.46 -20.95
N LEU A 398 -15.23 18.08 -21.77
CA LEU A 398 -16.38 17.42 -22.39
C LEU A 398 -15.94 16.34 -23.38
N VAL A 399 -14.90 16.61 -24.18
CA VAL A 399 -14.22 15.62 -25.04
C VAL A 399 -13.74 14.43 -24.21
N GLY A 400 -13.06 14.67 -23.09
CA GLY A 400 -12.60 13.63 -22.17
C GLY A 400 -13.73 12.76 -21.60
N LEU A 401 -14.88 13.35 -21.29
CA LEU A 401 -16.07 12.59 -20.87
C LEU A 401 -16.58 11.69 -22.00
N TYR A 402 -16.72 12.23 -23.22
CA TYR A 402 -17.23 11.48 -24.36
C TYR A 402 -16.32 10.34 -24.79
N LYS A 403 -14.99 10.44 -24.61
CA LYS A 403 -14.07 9.32 -24.86
C LYS A 403 -14.47 8.05 -24.11
N ASN A 404 -15.05 8.19 -22.91
CA ASN A 404 -15.50 7.07 -22.07
C ASN A 404 -16.89 6.53 -22.47
N LEU A 405 -17.55 7.12 -23.47
CA LEU A 405 -18.92 6.77 -23.90
C LEU A 405 -18.97 6.18 -25.32
N TYR A 406 -17.83 6.01 -26.01
CA TYR A 406 -17.71 5.40 -27.34
C TYR A 406 -17.75 3.86 -27.31
N HIS A 407 -18.70 3.28 -26.56
CA HIS A 407 -18.85 1.84 -26.40
C HIS A 407 -20.27 1.37 -26.67
N CYS A 408 -20.41 0.27 -27.42
CA CYS A 408 -21.71 -0.26 -27.81
C CYS A 408 -22.51 -0.68 -26.56
N PRO A 409 -23.79 -0.28 -26.44
CA PRO A 409 -24.62 -0.68 -25.31
C PRO A 409 -24.79 -2.20 -25.18
N GLU A 410 -24.69 -2.95 -26.27
CA GLU A 410 -24.95 -4.39 -26.28
C GLU A 410 -23.68 -5.25 -26.10
N CYS A 411 -22.55 -4.87 -26.70
CA CYS A 411 -21.30 -5.66 -26.58
C CYS A 411 -20.10 -4.94 -25.94
N TYR A 412 -20.24 -3.67 -25.55
CA TYR A 412 -19.13 -2.81 -25.11
C TYR A 412 -17.95 -2.70 -26.09
N GLY A 413 -18.10 -3.21 -27.32
CA GLY A 413 -17.14 -2.99 -28.38
C GLY A 413 -17.05 -1.50 -28.74
N PRO A 414 -15.91 -1.05 -29.30
CA PRO A 414 -15.77 0.34 -29.74
C PRO A 414 -16.84 0.69 -30.77
N MET A 415 -17.34 1.92 -30.70
CA MET A 415 -18.23 2.46 -31.72
C MET A 415 -17.49 3.43 -32.63
N ASP A 416 -17.82 3.38 -33.92
CA ASP A 416 -17.33 4.37 -34.89
C ASP A 416 -18.35 5.49 -35.09
N LEU A 417 -17.86 6.71 -35.28
CA LEU A 417 -18.71 7.85 -35.63
C LEU A 417 -18.94 7.85 -37.14
N VAL A 418 -20.20 7.66 -37.57
CA VAL A 418 -20.57 7.70 -39.00
C VAL A 418 -20.68 9.13 -39.48
N TYR A 419 -21.49 9.93 -38.78
CA TYR A 419 -21.60 11.36 -38.99
C TYR A 419 -22.21 12.03 -37.78
N ALA A 420 -21.99 13.33 -37.66
CA ALA A 420 -22.76 14.21 -36.79
C ALA A 420 -23.20 15.40 -37.64
N SER A 421 -24.51 15.51 -37.86
CA SER A 421 -25.10 16.55 -38.72
C SER A 421 -25.97 17.51 -37.89
N PRO A 422 -25.82 18.82 -38.09
CA PRO A 422 -26.66 19.79 -37.41
C PRO A 422 -28.11 19.68 -37.91
N ALA A 423 -29.07 19.55 -36.99
CA ALA A 423 -30.49 19.42 -37.28
C ALA A 423 -31.31 20.44 -36.46
N GLY A 424 -31.00 21.72 -36.61
CA GLY A 424 -31.71 22.81 -35.92
C GLY A 424 -31.22 23.01 -34.49
N ARG A 425 -32.06 22.73 -33.48
CA ARG A 425 -31.72 22.90 -32.05
C ARG A 425 -30.91 21.74 -31.48
N GLU A 426 -30.93 20.60 -32.16
CA GLU A 426 -30.17 19.40 -31.80
C GLU A 426 -29.35 18.97 -33.02
N SER A 427 -28.21 18.34 -32.77
CA SER A 427 -27.40 17.67 -33.78
C SER A 427 -27.65 16.18 -33.70
N ARG A 428 -27.83 15.56 -34.86
CA ARG A 428 -28.01 14.11 -34.98
C ARG A 428 -26.65 13.45 -35.10
N VAL A 429 -26.28 12.66 -34.11
CA VAL A 429 -25.05 11.88 -34.06
C VAL A 429 -25.38 10.42 -34.32
N VAL A 430 -24.73 9.81 -35.31
CA VAL A 430 -24.92 8.40 -35.64
C VAL A 430 -23.63 7.64 -35.38
N LEU A 431 -23.70 6.70 -34.45
CA LEU A 431 -22.63 5.80 -34.07
C LEU A 431 -22.91 4.41 -34.65
N LEU A 432 -21.86 3.69 -35.04
CA LEU A 432 -21.98 2.35 -35.60
C LEU A 432 -21.17 1.36 -34.76
N CYS A 433 -21.84 0.31 -34.30
CA CYS A 433 -21.21 -0.91 -33.83
C CYS A 433 -21.15 -1.90 -35.00
N SER A 434 -19.99 -2.52 -35.22
CA SER A 434 -19.80 -3.54 -36.25
C SER A 434 -20.71 -4.78 -36.08
N VAL A 435 -21.17 -5.04 -34.85
CA VAL A 435 -22.01 -6.22 -34.52
C VAL A 435 -23.49 -5.87 -34.42
N HIS A 436 -23.85 -4.81 -33.69
CA HIS A 436 -25.24 -4.50 -33.33
C HIS A 436 -25.86 -3.37 -34.17
N GLY A 437 -25.10 -2.80 -35.10
CA GLY A 437 -25.60 -1.78 -36.03
C GLY A 437 -25.58 -0.37 -35.44
N LYS A 438 -26.50 0.48 -35.92
CA LYS A 438 -26.46 1.93 -35.70
C LYS A 438 -27.16 2.36 -34.41
N VAL A 439 -26.51 3.23 -33.65
CA VAL A 439 -27.08 3.98 -32.52
C VAL A 439 -27.23 5.44 -32.96
N VAL A 440 -28.42 6.01 -32.74
CA VAL A 440 -28.71 7.41 -33.11
C VAL A 440 -28.95 8.20 -31.85
N LEU A 441 -28.19 9.27 -31.67
CA LEU A 441 -28.33 10.22 -30.57
C LEU A 441 -28.74 11.58 -31.13
N ASN A 442 -29.67 12.27 -30.48
CA ASN A 442 -29.97 13.67 -30.76
C ASN A 442 -29.48 14.46 -29.56
N ILE A 443 -28.45 15.28 -29.74
CA ILE A 443 -27.79 15.98 -28.63
C ILE A 443 -27.52 17.44 -29.00
N PRO A 444 -27.26 18.34 -28.04
CA PRO A 444 -26.94 19.73 -28.33
C PRO A 444 -25.75 19.88 -29.29
N PRO A 445 -25.71 20.93 -30.15
CA PRO A 445 -24.68 21.06 -31.18
C PRO A 445 -23.24 21.11 -30.65
N ASP A 446 -23.00 21.79 -29.55
CA ASP A 446 -21.72 21.86 -28.84
C ASP A 446 -21.26 20.49 -28.31
N HIS A 447 -22.19 19.68 -27.81
CA HIS A 447 -21.94 18.29 -27.42
C HIS A 447 -21.62 17.39 -28.61
N ALA A 448 -22.30 17.58 -29.75
CA ALA A 448 -22.00 16.85 -30.98
C ALA A 448 -20.61 17.17 -31.52
N GLU A 449 -20.18 18.44 -31.47
CA GLU A 449 -18.80 18.82 -31.80
C GLU A 449 -17.77 18.19 -30.83
N ALA A 450 -18.07 18.16 -29.53
CA ALA A 450 -17.19 17.51 -28.56
C ALA A 450 -17.10 15.99 -28.79
N MET A 451 -18.20 15.34 -29.19
CA MET A 451 -18.19 13.93 -29.61
C MET A 451 -17.33 13.71 -30.86
N GLN A 452 -17.48 14.55 -31.89
CA GLN A 452 -16.62 14.50 -33.09
C GLN A 452 -15.14 14.58 -32.73
N GLN A 453 -14.76 15.56 -31.90
CA GLN A 453 -13.38 15.72 -31.45
C GLN A 453 -12.89 14.54 -30.58
N ALA A 454 -13.73 14.02 -29.69
CA ALA A 454 -13.41 12.83 -28.91
C ALA A 454 -13.13 11.61 -29.79
N TYR A 455 -13.92 11.42 -30.85
CA TYR A 455 -13.67 10.37 -31.83
C TYR A 455 -12.35 10.60 -32.58
N GLU A 456 -12.09 11.80 -33.08
CA GLU A 456 -10.83 12.13 -33.75
C GLU A 456 -9.62 11.87 -32.84
N GLU A 457 -9.71 12.23 -31.56
CA GLU A 457 -8.67 11.94 -30.59
C GLU A 457 -8.52 10.44 -30.33
N ILE A 458 -9.62 9.68 -30.22
CA ILE A 458 -9.54 8.21 -30.12
C ILE A 458 -8.82 7.62 -31.34
N GLN A 459 -9.11 8.10 -32.56
CA GLN A 459 -8.44 7.63 -33.78
C GLN A 459 -6.97 8.06 -33.83
N LYS A 460 -6.65 9.28 -33.38
CA LYS A 460 -5.26 9.75 -33.23
C LYS A 460 -4.50 8.93 -32.19
N ASP A 461 -5.13 8.62 -31.06
CA ASP A 461 -4.52 7.82 -29.99
C ASP A 461 -4.34 6.36 -30.43
N ARG A 462 -5.19 5.83 -31.32
CA ARG A 462 -5.00 4.52 -31.99
C ARG A 462 -3.87 4.52 -33.02
N THR A 463 -3.58 5.66 -33.63
CA THR A 463 -2.54 5.80 -34.68
C THR A 463 -1.20 6.27 -34.12
N LYS A 464 -1.17 6.78 -32.88
CA LYS A 464 0.08 7.06 -32.15
C LYS A 464 0.69 5.73 -31.68
N PRO A 465 1.94 5.42 -32.06
CA PRO A 465 2.69 4.37 -31.39
C PRO A 465 2.87 4.73 -29.90
N PRO A 466 2.98 3.75 -28.99
CA PRO A 466 3.14 4.02 -27.56
C PRO A 466 4.36 4.92 -27.31
N VAL A 467 4.12 6.10 -26.73
CA VAL A 467 5.16 7.08 -26.41
C VAL A 467 5.87 6.63 -25.13
N GLU A 468 7.20 6.59 -25.16
CA GLU A 468 8.07 6.39 -23.98
C GLU A 468 7.66 7.34 -22.85
N VAL A 469 7.34 6.78 -21.69
CA VAL A 469 6.93 7.54 -20.50
C VAL A 469 8.15 8.32 -19.99
N SER A 470 8.11 9.65 -20.10
CA SER A 470 9.08 10.52 -19.44
C SER A 470 8.93 10.43 -17.92
N GLU A 471 10.02 10.16 -17.22
CA GLU A 471 10.14 10.15 -15.76
C GLU A 471 9.66 11.47 -15.15
N GLU A 472 8.62 11.43 -14.30
CA GLU A 472 8.47 12.21 -13.06
C GLU A 472 7.08 11.96 -12.46
N GLU A 473 7.02 11.12 -11.41
CA GLU A 473 6.25 11.32 -10.17
C GLU A 473 6.54 10.12 -9.24
N GLU A 474 7.08 10.39 -8.05
CA GLU A 474 7.44 9.36 -7.06
C GLU A 474 6.20 8.56 -6.62
N PRO A 475 6.27 7.22 -6.56
CA PRO A 475 5.15 6.41 -6.08
C PRO A 475 4.92 6.61 -4.58
N ILE A 476 3.69 6.97 -4.23
CA ILE A 476 3.17 6.95 -2.86
C ILE A 476 3.10 5.49 -2.37
N GLU A 477 3.67 5.20 -1.21
CA GLU A 477 3.58 3.90 -0.53
C GLU A 477 2.12 3.53 -0.23
N ILE A 478 1.65 2.43 -0.82
CA ILE A 478 0.34 1.83 -0.53
C ILE A 478 0.60 0.54 0.26
N GLU A 479 0.14 0.50 1.51
CA GLU A 479 0.12 -0.72 2.33
C GLU A 479 -0.86 -1.76 1.74
N PRO A 480 -0.47 -3.04 1.63
CA PRO A 480 -1.35 -4.08 1.09
C PRO A 480 -2.45 -4.50 2.08
N SER A 481 -3.68 -4.47 1.57
CA SER A 481 -4.89 -5.00 2.21
C SER A 481 -4.98 -6.52 2.03
N ALA A 482 -5.36 -7.23 3.09
CA ALA A 482 -5.47 -8.68 3.16
C ALA A 482 -6.51 -9.27 2.19
N ALA A 483 -6.14 -10.39 1.57
CA ALA A 483 -6.94 -11.18 0.63
C ALA A 483 -7.94 -12.12 1.34
N GLU A 484 -9.02 -12.44 0.62
CA GLU A 484 -10.20 -13.20 1.03
C GLU A 484 -9.93 -14.72 1.15
N GLU A 485 -10.62 -15.39 2.08
CA GLU A 485 -10.52 -16.83 2.35
C GLU A 485 -11.57 -17.62 1.56
N GLY A 486 -11.12 -18.53 0.68
CA GLY A 486 -11.94 -19.57 0.05
C GLY A 486 -11.86 -20.91 0.80
N ASP A 487 -12.90 -21.72 0.65
CA ASP A 487 -13.22 -22.97 1.37
C ASP A 487 -12.02 -23.92 1.57
N ALA A 488 -11.79 -24.31 2.83
CA ALA A 488 -10.60 -25.05 3.27
C ALA A 488 -10.92 -26.50 3.67
N GLU A 489 -10.16 -27.44 3.11
CA GLU A 489 -10.05 -28.82 3.61
C GLU A 489 -9.35 -28.83 5.00
N GLU A 490 -9.84 -29.66 5.93
CA GLU A 490 -9.34 -29.72 7.31
C GLU A 490 -7.87 -30.20 7.39
N GLY A 491 -6.94 -29.39 7.91
CA GLY A 491 -5.54 -29.79 8.08
C GLY A 491 -4.53 -28.67 8.34
N VAL A 492 -3.24 -29.02 8.44
CA VAL A 492 -2.14 -28.04 8.46
C VAL A 492 -1.66 -27.85 7.03
N HIS A 493 -1.75 -26.61 6.54
CA HIS A 493 -1.38 -26.25 5.18
C HIS A 493 -0.11 -25.41 5.19
N VAL A 494 0.76 -25.67 4.22
CA VAL A 494 2.03 -24.97 4.08
C VAL A 494 2.10 -24.35 2.71
N TYR A 495 2.19 -23.03 2.69
CA TYR A 495 2.36 -22.23 1.50
C TYR A 495 3.73 -21.56 1.52
N ARG A 496 4.18 -21.12 0.35
CA ARG A 496 5.47 -20.48 0.15
C ARG A 496 5.31 -19.28 -0.76
N GLY A 497 6.17 -18.29 -0.57
CA GLY A 497 6.30 -17.15 -1.46
C GLY A 497 7.73 -16.62 -1.41
N CYS A 498 8.16 -15.95 -2.46
CA CYS A 498 9.41 -15.23 -2.48
C CYS A 498 9.19 -13.91 -3.19
N GLU A 499 9.73 -12.84 -2.61
CA GLU A 499 9.59 -11.49 -3.14
C GLU A 499 10.98 -10.87 -3.21
N ILE A 500 11.26 -10.11 -4.27
CA ILE A 500 12.53 -9.41 -4.44
C ILE A 500 12.32 -7.98 -3.98
N VAL A 501 12.90 -7.61 -2.83
CA VAL A 501 12.71 -6.28 -2.22
C VAL A 501 14.07 -5.60 -2.10
N GLY A 502 14.37 -4.64 -2.97
CA GLY A 502 15.64 -3.91 -2.93
C GLY A 502 16.86 -4.78 -3.25
N GLY A 503 16.73 -5.71 -4.21
CA GLY A 503 17.84 -6.55 -4.69
C GLY A 503 18.20 -7.76 -3.80
N LYS A 504 17.39 -8.05 -2.77
CA LYS A 504 17.46 -9.25 -1.93
C LYS A 504 16.18 -10.08 -2.06
N PHE A 505 16.28 -11.39 -1.86
CA PHE A 505 15.18 -12.34 -1.94
C PHE A 505 14.61 -12.62 -0.55
N ASP A 506 13.35 -12.26 -0.32
CA ASP A 506 12.63 -12.55 0.91
C ASP A 506 11.75 -13.79 0.73
N PHE A 507 12.30 -14.97 1.07
CA PHE A 507 11.61 -16.24 1.04
C PHE A 507 10.75 -16.45 2.29
N LYS A 508 9.43 -16.52 2.14
CA LYS A 508 8.46 -16.69 3.23
C LYS A 508 7.79 -18.05 3.13
N VAL A 509 7.67 -18.74 4.26
CA VAL A 509 6.91 -20.00 4.37
C VAL A 509 5.72 -19.74 5.30
N LYS A 510 4.50 -19.74 4.77
CA LYS A 510 3.27 -19.59 5.57
C LYS A 510 2.79 -20.96 6.01
N VAL A 511 2.75 -21.18 7.32
CA VAL A 511 2.16 -22.36 7.94
C VAL A 511 0.79 -21.95 8.50
N ALA A 512 -0.28 -22.50 7.94
CA ALA A 512 -1.65 -22.25 8.36
C ALA A 512 -2.21 -23.50 9.04
N ASN A 513 -2.77 -23.34 10.24
CA ASN A 513 -3.38 -24.43 10.97
C ASN A 513 -4.90 -24.38 10.82
N GLN A 514 -5.44 -25.11 9.86
CA GLN A 514 -6.88 -25.29 9.67
C GLN A 514 -7.38 -26.59 10.32
N SER A 515 -6.53 -27.29 11.09
CA SER A 515 -6.95 -28.43 11.87
C SER A 515 -7.74 -27.98 13.11
N PRO A 516 -8.62 -28.81 13.68
CA PRO A 516 -9.40 -28.46 14.86
C PRO A 516 -8.58 -28.38 16.16
N TYR A 517 -7.26 -28.59 16.09
CA TYR A 517 -6.38 -28.61 17.26
C TYR A 517 -5.16 -27.71 17.07
N VAL A 518 -4.61 -27.22 18.18
CA VAL A 518 -3.39 -26.40 18.17
C VAL A 518 -2.19 -27.28 17.80
N ILE A 519 -1.31 -26.76 16.94
CA ILE A 519 0.00 -27.38 16.63
C ILE A 519 1.11 -26.61 17.33
N THR A 520 2.15 -27.33 17.75
CA THR A 520 3.26 -26.78 18.53
C THR A 520 4.62 -27.12 17.93
N ASN A 521 5.67 -26.43 18.37
CA ASN A 521 7.05 -26.60 17.91
C ASN A 521 7.18 -26.57 16.38
N VAL A 522 6.47 -25.65 15.74
CA VAL A 522 6.48 -25.49 14.29
C VAL A 522 7.84 -24.94 13.88
N THR A 523 8.64 -25.78 13.25
CA THR A 523 10.01 -25.50 12.82
C THR A 523 10.04 -25.45 11.32
N VAL A 524 10.43 -24.30 10.76
CA VAL A 524 10.68 -24.15 9.33
C VAL A 524 12.19 -24.15 9.12
N SER A 525 12.67 -25.06 8.28
CA SER A 525 14.10 -25.23 7.97
C SER A 525 14.32 -25.08 6.47
N ILE A 526 15.28 -24.23 6.08
CA ILE A 526 15.85 -24.25 4.73
C ILE A 526 16.85 -25.40 4.67
N VAL A 527 16.50 -26.41 3.89
CA VAL A 527 17.32 -27.62 3.67
C VAL A 527 18.38 -27.36 2.60
N ALA A 528 18.02 -26.64 1.54
CA ALA A 528 18.93 -26.31 0.45
C ALA A 528 18.53 -25.00 -0.20
N TYR A 529 19.53 -24.26 -0.69
CA TYR A 529 19.39 -23.08 -1.54
C TYR A 529 20.66 -22.97 -2.41
N PRO A 530 20.65 -22.22 -3.53
CA PRO A 530 21.82 -22.12 -4.40
C PRO A 530 22.91 -21.23 -3.79
N GLN A 531 23.74 -21.83 -2.93
CA GLN A 531 24.84 -21.18 -2.20
C GLN A 531 25.93 -20.60 -3.10
N ASP A 532 25.99 -21.05 -4.35
CA ASP A 532 26.97 -20.60 -5.33
C ASP A 532 26.64 -19.22 -5.93
N CYS A 533 25.40 -18.73 -5.77
CA CYS A 533 24.95 -17.44 -6.26
C CYS A 533 24.14 -16.63 -5.22
N MET A 534 23.93 -17.17 -4.02
CA MET A 534 23.23 -16.50 -2.92
C MET A 534 23.85 -16.81 -1.56
N GLU A 535 23.70 -15.88 -0.63
CA GLU A 535 24.03 -16.03 0.79
C GLU A 535 22.79 -15.82 1.65
N LEU A 536 22.54 -16.73 2.60
CA LEU A 536 21.43 -16.60 3.54
C LEU A 536 21.80 -15.64 4.70
N ALA A 537 20.94 -14.65 4.94
CA ALA A 537 21.05 -13.74 6.07
C ALA A 537 20.54 -14.39 7.36
N GLY A 538 21.46 -14.80 8.23
CA GLY A 538 21.14 -15.35 9.55
C GLY A 538 20.91 -16.87 9.54
N GLU A 539 19.97 -17.33 10.36
CA GLU A 539 19.75 -18.76 10.62
C GLU A 539 18.95 -19.47 9.51
N THR A 540 19.35 -20.71 9.19
CA THR A 540 18.63 -21.61 8.26
C THR A 540 17.35 -22.20 8.85
N VAL A 541 17.14 -22.07 10.16
CA VAL A 541 16.02 -22.65 10.87
C VAL A 541 15.30 -21.57 11.67
N LYS A 542 13.99 -21.48 11.52
CA LYS A 542 13.13 -20.61 12.32
C LYS A 542 12.09 -21.45 13.03
N THR A 543 12.07 -21.35 14.36
CA THR A 543 11.16 -22.13 15.21
C THR A 543 10.09 -21.23 15.81
N MET A 544 8.86 -21.73 15.84
CA MET A 544 7.70 -21.07 16.41
C MET A 544 7.05 -22.01 17.44
N SER A 545 6.67 -21.46 18.59
CA SER A 545 6.16 -22.25 19.72
C SER A 545 4.81 -22.90 19.41
N ARG A 546 3.89 -22.17 18.78
CA ARG A 546 2.52 -22.63 18.53
C ARG A 546 1.84 -21.89 17.39
N ILE A 547 0.87 -22.56 16.75
CA ILE A 547 -0.09 -21.97 15.81
C ILE A 547 -1.49 -22.40 16.24
N GLU A 548 -2.31 -21.42 16.63
CA GLU A 548 -3.70 -21.63 17.07
C GLU A 548 -4.58 -22.16 15.92
N VAL A 549 -5.73 -22.74 16.27
CA VAL A 549 -6.74 -23.18 15.29
C VAL A 549 -7.23 -21.98 14.48
N GLY A 550 -7.23 -22.11 13.15
CA GLY A 550 -7.50 -21.02 12.20
C GLY A 550 -6.38 -19.97 12.10
N GLY A 551 -5.29 -20.13 12.87
CA GLY A 551 -4.16 -19.21 12.86
C GLY A 551 -3.13 -19.55 11.79
N PHE A 552 -2.26 -18.58 11.48
CA PHE A 552 -1.08 -18.81 10.64
C PHE A 552 0.15 -18.07 11.16
N ARG A 553 1.32 -18.52 10.71
CA ARG A 553 2.60 -17.85 10.89
C ARG A 553 3.41 -17.91 9.59
N SER A 554 4.20 -16.88 9.33
CA SER A 554 4.96 -16.74 8.09
C SER A 554 6.43 -16.38 8.37
N PRO A 555 7.27 -17.32 8.84
CA PRO A 555 8.70 -17.11 8.92
C PRO A 555 9.28 -16.69 7.56
N GLN A 556 10.11 -15.66 7.61
CA GLN A 556 10.79 -15.06 6.47
C GLN A 556 12.30 -15.35 6.54
N PHE A 557 12.91 -15.68 5.42
CA PHE A 557 14.34 -15.90 5.25
C PHE A 557 14.83 -14.95 4.16
N THR A 558 15.85 -14.16 4.45
CA THR A 558 16.38 -13.19 3.50
C THR A 558 17.64 -13.77 2.86
N LEU A 559 17.69 -13.85 1.53
CA LEU A 559 18.85 -14.28 0.76
C LEU A 559 19.40 -13.11 -0.04
N TYR A 560 20.72 -12.90 0.04
CA TYR A 560 21.45 -11.89 -0.72
C TYR A 560 22.10 -12.52 -1.94
N PRO A 561 21.81 -12.03 -3.17
CA PRO A 561 22.52 -12.45 -4.36
C PRO A 561 23.99 -12.06 -4.28
N THR A 562 24.87 -12.98 -4.66
CA THR A 562 26.31 -12.72 -4.82
C THR A 562 26.72 -12.65 -6.29
N LYS A 563 25.81 -12.95 -7.21
CA LYS A 563 25.97 -12.90 -8.66
C LYS A 563 24.78 -12.21 -9.32
N ASP A 564 24.97 -11.73 -10.55
CA ASP A 564 23.91 -11.09 -11.35
C ASP A 564 22.92 -12.07 -11.99
N CYS A 565 23.19 -13.38 -11.89
CA CYS A 565 22.26 -14.43 -12.25
C CYS A 565 22.07 -15.36 -11.07
N VAL A 566 20.82 -15.49 -10.64
CA VAL A 566 20.42 -16.45 -9.61
C VAL A 566 19.54 -17.50 -10.26
N GLN A 567 20.03 -18.73 -10.28
CA GLN A 567 19.25 -19.90 -10.69
C GLN A 567 19.43 -21.00 -9.66
N GLY A 568 18.32 -21.51 -9.12
CA GLY A 568 18.36 -22.64 -8.21
C GLY A 568 17.03 -22.95 -7.56
N LYS A 569 17.04 -23.88 -6.61
CA LYS A 569 15.86 -24.26 -5.84
C LYS A 569 16.09 -23.99 -4.36
N ILE A 570 15.15 -23.31 -3.73
CA ILE A 570 15.03 -23.29 -2.27
C ILE A 570 14.17 -24.46 -1.85
N VAL A 571 14.74 -25.37 -1.08
CA VAL A 571 14.04 -26.51 -0.48
C VAL A 571 13.88 -26.20 1.00
N ALA A 572 12.65 -26.29 1.50
CA ALA A 572 12.36 -26.09 2.90
C ALA A 572 11.48 -27.22 3.45
N THR A 573 11.53 -27.42 4.77
CA THR A 573 10.67 -28.35 5.49
C THR A 573 9.99 -27.66 6.64
N VAL A 574 8.76 -28.06 6.93
CA VAL A 574 8.01 -27.64 8.10
C VAL A 574 7.77 -28.86 8.97
N SER A 575 8.33 -28.86 10.17
CA SER A 575 8.07 -29.89 11.18
C SER A 575 7.21 -29.31 12.28
N PHE A 576 6.19 -30.03 12.75
CA PHE A 576 5.35 -29.59 13.86
C PHE A 576 4.89 -30.80 14.68
N ILE A 577 4.48 -30.55 15.92
CA ILE A 577 3.91 -31.55 16.82
C ILE A 577 2.41 -31.31 16.93
N ASP A 578 1.61 -32.34 16.68
CA ASP A 578 0.16 -32.28 16.80
C ASP A 578 -0.31 -32.46 18.27
N PHE A 579 -1.63 -32.43 18.46
CA PHE A 579 -2.25 -32.62 19.78
C PHE A 579 -2.07 -34.03 20.38
N ARG A 580 -1.60 -35.00 19.58
CA ARG A 580 -1.29 -36.38 20.01
C ARG A 580 0.20 -36.57 20.29
N ASP A 581 0.96 -35.47 20.33
CA ASP A 581 2.41 -35.46 20.50
C ASP A 581 3.16 -36.20 19.37
N GLN A 582 2.54 -36.28 18.18
CA GLN A 582 3.16 -36.88 17.00
C GLN A 582 3.88 -35.79 16.20
N LEU A 583 5.15 -36.05 15.88
CA LEU A 583 5.94 -35.20 15.00
C LEU A 583 5.52 -35.44 13.55
N HIS A 584 4.99 -34.40 12.92
CA HIS A 584 4.71 -34.35 11.50
C HIS A 584 5.78 -33.52 10.81
N THR A 585 6.17 -33.93 9.61
CA THR A 585 7.05 -33.13 8.74
C THR A 585 6.44 -33.03 7.37
N ILE A 586 6.10 -31.82 6.98
CA ILE A 586 5.60 -31.48 5.66
C ILE A 586 6.79 -30.92 4.87
N GLN A 587 7.06 -31.53 3.72
CA GLN A 587 8.00 -30.93 2.77
C GLN A 587 7.33 -29.74 2.11
N VAL A 588 7.96 -28.57 2.20
CA VAL A 588 7.53 -27.41 1.44
C VAL A 588 7.85 -27.70 -0.02
N GLU A 589 6.91 -27.41 -0.91
CA GLU A 589 7.17 -27.56 -2.33
C GLU A 589 8.43 -26.74 -2.72
N PRO A 590 9.41 -27.32 -3.46
CA PRO A 590 10.70 -26.66 -3.75
C PRO A 590 10.58 -25.42 -4.64
N LEU A 591 11.01 -24.25 -4.17
CA LEU A 591 10.84 -22.97 -4.89
C LEU A 591 11.97 -22.75 -5.86
N LEU A 592 11.65 -22.81 -7.14
CA LEU A 592 12.56 -22.47 -8.21
C LEU A 592 12.72 -20.94 -8.24
N ILE A 593 13.92 -20.47 -7.94
CA ILE A 593 14.29 -19.07 -8.15
C ILE A 593 15.07 -19.01 -9.46
N ARG A 594 14.56 -18.19 -10.38
CA ARG A 594 15.21 -17.81 -11.62
C ARG A 594 15.04 -16.32 -11.74
N SER A 595 16.15 -15.60 -11.64
CA SER A 595 16.14 -14.15 -11.75
C SER A 595 17.48 -13.69 -12.26
N VAL A 596 17.46 -13.15 -13.48
CA VAL A 596 18.54 -12.30 -13.99
C VAL A 596 18.02 -10.88 -14.06
N CYS A 597 16.83 -10.68 -14.62
CA CYS A 597 16.32 -9.37 -14.99
C CYS A 597 16.20 -8.40 -13.80
N ASP A 598 15.78 -8.85 -12.62
CA ASP A 598 15.71 -7.98 -11.42
C ASP A 598 17.08 -7.56 -10.88
N LEU A 599 18.15 -8.24 -11.30
CA LEU A 599 19.53 -7.98 -10.94
C LEU A 599 20.29 -7.21 -12.05
N LEU A 600 19.58 -6.81 -13.12
CA LEU A 600 20.12 -5.99 -14.20
C LEU A 600 19.78 -4.52 -14.00
N LYS A 601 20.65 -3.66 -14.53
CA LYS A 601 20.46 -2.23 -14.66
C LYS A 601 20.37 -1.86 -16.14
N PRO A 602 19.28 -1.21 -16.59
CA PRO A 602 19.16 -0.77 -17.97
C PRO A 602 20.21 0.30 -18.25
N THR A 603 20.91 0.17 -19.38
CA THR A 603 21.97 1.11 -19.75
C THR A 603 21.72 1.66 -21.16
N PRO A 604 21.61 2.97 -21.35
CA PRO A 604 21.33 3.56 -22.65
C PRO A 604 22.48 3.31 -23.64
N LYS A 605 22.15 2.87 -24.86
CA LYS A 605 23.11 2.65 -25.96
C LYS A 605 22.49 3.03 -27.29
N THR A 606 23.30 3.57 -28.21
CA THR A 606 22.88 3.78 -29.59
C THR A 606 23.01 2.50 -30.40
N THR A 607 22.25 2.34 -31.50
CA THR A 607 22.37 1.18 -32.40
C THR A 607 23.81 0.94 -32.86
N LYS A 608 24.54 2.01 -33.18
CA LYS A 608 25.95 1.92 -33.60
C LYS A 608 26.86 1.39 -32.50
N ASP A 609 26.66 1.85 -31.26
CA ASP A 609 27.44 1.38 -30.11
C ASP A 609 27.11 -0.06 -29.78
N PHE A 610 25.84 -0.44 -29.91
CA PHE A 610 25.37 -1.80 -29.72
C PHE A 610 26.02 -2.77 -30.72
N ASP A 611 26.02 -2.44 -32.01
CA ASP A 611 26.64 -3.27 -33.05
C ASP A 611 28.15 -3.47 -32.82
N LEU A 612 28.86 -2.44 -32.34
CA LEU A 612 30.28 -2.56 -31.99
C LEU A 612 30.48 -3.50 -30.79
N LEU A 613 29.61 -3.43 -29.78
CA LEU A 613 29.68 -4.27 -28.59
C LEU A 613 29.42 -5.74 -28.89
N LEU A 614 28.48 -6.05 -29.80
CA LEU A 614 28.12 -7.44 -30.15
C LEU A 614 29.32 -8.27 -30.61
N SER A 615 30.33 -7.65 -31.23
CA SER A 615 31.54 -8.34 -31.72
C SER A 615 32.41 -8.94 -30.60
N SER A 616 32.22 -8.48 -29.36
CA SER A 616 33.03 -8.86 -28.20
C SER A 616 32.32 -9.77 -27.19
N LEU A 617 31.03 -10.08 -27.42
CA LEU A 617 30.20 -10.83 -26.48
C LEU A 617 29.99 -12.28 -26.93
N GLU A 618 29.94 -13.20 -25.98
CA GLU A 618 29.55 -14.58 -26.27
C GLU A 618 28.05 -14.65 -26.55
N LYS A 619 27.63 -15.49 -27.50
CA LYS A 619 26.25 -15.53 -28.02
C LYS A 619 25.62 -16.90 -27.83
N THR A 620 24.40 -16.92 -27.29
CA THR A 620 23.52 -18.10 -27.23
C THR A 620 22.11 -17.70 -27.66
N GLY A 621 21.29 -18.63 -28.12
CA GLY A 621 19.90 -18.34 -28.46
C GLY A 621 19.00 -19.56 -28.46
N GLN A 622 17.70 -19.31 -28.35
CA GLN A 622 16.64 -20.31 -28.38
C GLN A 622 15.54 -19.84 -29.32
N GLU A 623 14.92 -20.80 -30.00
CA GLU A 623 13.79 -20.57 -30.89
C GLU A 623 12.60 -21.39 -30.39
N GLN A 624 11.41 -20.78 -30.36
CA GLN A 624 10.17 -21.42 -29.95
C GLN A 624 8.99 -20.94 -30.79
N THR A 625 8.00 -21.81 -30.97
CA THR A 625 6.75 -21.47 -31.65
C THR A 625 5.67 -21.22 -30.60
N LEU A 626 5.04 -20.05 -30.65
CA LEU A 626 3.99 -19.63 -29.74
C LEU A 626 2.63 -19.53 -30.46
N GLU A 627 1.54 -19.84 -29.76
CA GLU A 627 0.17 -19.73 -30.27
C GLU A 627 -0.39 -18.31 -30.16
N TRP A 628 0.41 -17.33 -30.60
CA TRP A 628 0.07 -15.92 -30.58
C TRP A 628 0.29 -15.31 -31.97
N ASN A 629 -0.43 -14.22 -32.25
CA ASN A 629 -0.19 -13.41 -33.43
C ASN A 629 1.17 -12.68 -33.33
N ALA A 630 1.89 -12.59 -34.45
CA ALA A 630 3.27 -12.09 -34.48
C ALA A 630 3.36 -10.62 -34.07
N ARG A 631 2.35 -9.81 -34.44
CA ARG A 631 2.30 -8.39 -34.10
C ARG A 631 1.95 -8.14 -32.65
N VAL A 632 1.05 -8.97 -32.10
CA VAL A 632 0.74 -8.96 -30.66
C VAL A 632 1.98 -9.33 -29.85
N LEU A 633 2.72 -10.37 -30.27
CA LEU A 633 3.97 -10.74 -29.62
C LEU A 633 5.04 -9.65 -29.72
N PHE A 634 5.12 -8.94 -30.86
CA PHE A 634 6.04 -7.83 -31.02
C PHE A 634 5.74 -6.69 -30.04
N THR A 635 4.48 -6.25 -30.00
CA THR A 635 4.01 -5.24 -29.04
C THR A 635 4.26 -5.70 -27.60
N LYS A 636 4.06 -7.00 -27.33
CA LYS A 636 4.33 -7.59 -26.02
C LYS A 636 5.82 -7.54 -25.68
N ALA A 637 6.70 -7.88 -26.62
CA ALA A 637 8.15 -7.85 -26.44
C ALA A 637 8.68 -6.42 -26.19
N GLU A 638 8.12 -5.41 -26.86
CA GLU A 638 8.44 -3.99 -26.61
C GLU A 638 8.17 -3.59 -25.16
N MET A 639 7.10 -4.12 -24.57
CA MET A 639 6.76 -3.86 -23.17
C MET A 639 7.57 -4.73 -22.19
N ILE A 640 7.92 -5.97 -22.57
CA ILE A 640 8.65 -6.89 -21.70
C ILE A 640 10.07 -6.37 -21.43
N LEU A 641 10.80 -5.92 -22.45
CA LEU A 641 12.22 -5.55 -22.28
C LEU A 641 12.44 -4.50 -21.18
N PRO A 642 11.72 -3.35 -21.15
CA PRO A 642 11.81 -2.38 -20.06
C PRO A 642 11.40 -2.95 -18.70
N THR A 643 10.32 -3.74 -18.63
CA THR A 643 9.89 -4.37 -17.36
C THR A 643 10.91 -5.36 -16.81
N LYS A 644 11.78 -5.88 -17.68
CA LYS A 644 12.88 -6.79 -17.36
C LYS A 644 14.22 -6.06 -17.24
N ASN A 645 14.21 -4.74 -17.00
CA ASN A 645 15.39 -3.91 -16.79
C ASN A 645 16.39 -3.90 -17.97
N PHE A 646 15.91 -4.15 -19.19
CA PHE A 646 16.65 -3.89 -20.41
C PHE A 646 16.28 -2.52 -20.97
N HIS A 647 17.29 -1.77 -21.40
CA HIS A 647 17.06 -0.61 -22.24
C HIS A 647 16.80 -1.07 -23.67
N LEU A 648 15.66 -0.67 -24.25
CA LEU A 648 15.33 -0.93 -25.64
C LEU A 648 16.20 -0.05 -26.55
N VAL A 649 17.11 -0.67 -27.29
CA VAL A 649 18.06 0.02 -28.19
C VAL A 649 17.40 0.36 -29.51
N ASP A 650 16.72 -0.62 -30.12
CA ASP A 650 15.92 -0.45 -31.31
C ASP A 650 14.78 -1.49 -31.39
N ALA A 651 13.77 -1.14 -32.17
CA ALA A 651 12.63 -1.98 -32.52
C ALA A 651 12.32 -1.74 -34.00
N GLU A 652 12.52 -2.77 -34.82
CA GLU A 652 12.30 -2.73 -36.26
C GLU A 652 11.23 -3.75 -36.65
N GLU A 653 10.17 -3.28 -37.31
CA GLU A 653 9.17 -4.15 -37.93
C GLU A 653 9.21 -4.03 -39.45
N ARG A 654 9.03 -5.16 -40.14
CA ARG A 654 8.85 -5.19 -41.59
C ARG A 654 7.90 -6.30 -41.99
N THR A 655 7.15 -6.05 -43.04
CA THR A 655 6.27 -7.05 -43.66
C THR A 655 6.87 -7.49 -44.97
N VAL A 656 7.10 -8.79 -45.14
CA VAL A 656 7.64 -9.37 -46.37
C VAL A 656 6.64 -10.41 -46.87
N GLY A 657 5.88 -10.07 -47.89
CA GLY A 657 4.77 -10.91 -48.36
C GLY A 657 3.61 -10.93 -47.35
N GLU A 658 3.17 -12.14 -46.96
CA GLU A 658 2.14 -12.34 -45.93
C GLU A 658 2.71 -12.62 -44.52
N GLU A 659 4.03 -12.46 -44.35
CA GLU A 659 4.73 -12.66 -43.08
C GLU A 659 5.14 -11.32 -42.45
N PHE A 660 4.84 -11.19 -41.16
CA PHE A 660 5.35 -10.16 -40.28
C PHE A 660 6.71 -10.61 -39.71
N ILE A 661 7.70 -9.73 -39.72
CA ILE A 661 9.02 -9.95 -39.12
C ILE A 661 9.36 -8.72 -38.26
N GLY A 662 9.50 -8.93 -36.95
CA GLY A 662 9.92 -7.93 -35.99
C GLY A 662 11.26 -8.29 -35.34
N THR A 663 12.12 -7.30 -35.13
CA THR A 663 13.39 -7.42 -34.41
C THR A 663 13.44 -6.39 -33.29
N LEU A 664 13.70 -6.82 -32.05
CA LEU A 664 13.93 -5.93 -30.92
C LEU A 664 15.31 -6.18 -30.35
N ARG A 665 16.03 -5.12 -29.97
CA ARG A 665 17.33 -5.22 -29.32
C ARG A 665 17.29 -4.56 -27.95
N GLY A 666 17.73 -5.28 -26.93
CA GLY A 666 17.80 -4.81 -25.55
C GLY A 666 19.23 -4.84 -25.01
N PHE A 667 19.58 -3.89 -24.13
CA PHE A 667 20.89 -3.83 -23.48
C PHE A 667 20.79 -3.54 -21.98
N ALA A 668 21.61 -4.22 -21.18
CA ALA A 668 21.70 -4.04 -19.74
C ALA A 668 23.09 -4.39 -19.18
N GLU A 669 23.36 -3.97 -17.95
CA GLU A 669 24.56 -4.31 -17.19
C GLU A 669 24.17 -4.92 -15.85
N GLY A 670 24.91 -5.92 -15.38
CA GLY A 670 24.67 -6.53 -14.07
C GLY A 670 24.89 -5.55 -12.91
N LYS A 671 23.99 -5.52 -11.93
CA LYS A 671 24.06 -4.59 -10.79
C LYS A 671 25.28 -4.81 -9.89
N TYR A 672 25.75 -6.05 -9.77
CA TYR A 672 26.80 -6.45 -8.85
C TYR A 672 28.16 -6.66 -9.54
N THR A 673 28.19 -7.28 -10.73
CA THR A 673 29.44 -7.53 -11.44
C THR A 673 29.75 -6.47 -12.51
N GLY A 674 28.77 -5.65 -12.91
CA GLY A 674 28.91 -4.68 -14.00
C GLY A 674 29.09 -5.31 -15.37
N LYS A 675 28.94 -6.64 -15.49
CA LYS A 675 29.11 -7.35 -16.76
C LYS A 675 27.95 -7.05 -17.70
N LYS A 676 28.26 -6.95 -18.98
CA LYS A 676 27.30 -6.56 -20.02
C LYS A 676 26.46 -7.75 -20.48
N VAL A 677 25.17 -7.49 -20.72
CA VAL A 677 24.22 -8.42 -21.34
C VAL A 677 23.41 -7.68 -22.40
N ALA A 678 23.30 -8.27 -23.58
CA ALA A 678 22.52 -7.81 -24.70
C ALA A 678 21.53 -8.91 -25.10
N VAL A 679 20.36 -8.53 -25.61
CA VAL A 679 19.35 -9.46 -26.09
C VAL A 679 18.84 -9.02 -27.45
N ILE A 680 18.55 -9.98 -28.32
CA ILE A 680 17.96 -9.78 -29.64
C ILE A 680 16.76 -10.71 -29.75
N ILE A 681 15.56 -10.14 -29.87
CA ILE A 681 14.32 -10.88 -30.02
C ILE A 681 13.85 -10.75 -31.46
N LEU A 682 13.76 -11.87 -32.16
CA LEU A 682 13.29 -11.98 -33.54
C LEU A 682 11.93 -12.67 -33.53
N ILE A 683 10.88 -11.99 -33.99
CA ILE A 683 9.52 -12.51 -34.05
C ILE A 683 9.12 -12.61 -35.51
N ALA A 684 8.69 -13.78 -35.96
CA ALA A 684 8.24 -13.99 -37.32
C ALA A 684 6.95 -14.80 -37.35
N GLY A 685 6.00 -14.41 -38.19
CA GLY A 685 4.78 -15.20 -38.38
C GLY A 685 3.78 -14.57 -39.37
N PRO A 686 2.78 -15.33 -39.82
CA PRO A 686 1.75 -14.82 -40.71
C PRO A 686 0.96 -13.66 -40.07
N ILE A 687 0.69 -12.60 -40.83
CA ILE A 687 0.04 -11.36 -40.34
C ILE A 687 -1.32 -11.65 -39.69
N ASN A 688 -2.11 -12.55 -40.28
CA ASN A 688 -3.43 -12.95 -39.78
C ASN A 688 -3.40 -14.30 -39.03
N GLY A 689 -2.21 -14.80 -38.74
CA GLY A 689 -2.03 -16.09 -38.09
C GLY A 689 -2.15 -16.03 -36.57
N ARG A 690 -2.32 -17.22 -35.99
CA ARG A 690 -2.30 -17.44 -34.54
C ARG A 690 -1.06 -18.21 -34.08
N HIS A 691 -0.08 -18.36 -34.95
CA HIS A 691 1.17 -19.03 -34.63
C HIS A 691 2.31 -18.16 -35.10
N SER A 692 3.31 -17.98 -34.25
CA SER A 692 4.50 -17.19 -34.55
C SER A 692 5.72 -17.89 -34.00
N VAL A 693 6.83 -17.76 -34.71
CA VAL A 693 8.14 -18.20 -34.26
C VAL A 693 8.80 -17.02 -33.57
N VAL A 694 9.25 -17.24 -32.33
CA VAL A 694 10.09 -16.27 -31.63
C VAL A 694 11.45 -16.87 -31.34
N LYS A 695 12.48 -16.14 -31.73
CA LYS A 695 13.87 -16.47 -31.46
C LYS A 695 14.47 -15.42 -30.55
N VAL A 696 14.88 -15.83 -29.35
CA VAL A 696 15.54 -14.99 -28.35
C VAL A 696 17.02 -15.32 -28.35
N GLU A 697 17.86 -14.36 -28.69
CA GLU A 697 19.31 -14.48 -28.60
C GLU A 697 19.81 -13.61 -27.44
N ALA A 698 20.56 -14.19 -26.51
CA ALA A 698 21.26 -13.45 -25.46
C ALA A 698 22.76 -13.45 -25.74
N LEU A 699 23.38 -12.29 -25.57
CA LEU A 699 24.82 -12.10 -25.66
C LEU A 699 25.34 -11.49 -24.36
N GLY A 700 26.53 -11.86 -23.92
CA GLY A 700 27.07 -11.27 -22.70
C GLY A 700 28.50 -11.64 -22.39
N GLU A 701 29.05 -10.95 -21.40
CA GLU A 701 30.41 -11.19 -20.86
C GLU A 701 30.43 -12.35 -19.83
N ASP A 702 29.24 -12.79 -19.38
CA ASP A 702 29.09 -13.97 -18.51
C ASP A 702 28.15 -14.99 -19.13
N VAL A 703 28.71 -16.11 -19.54
CA VAL A 703 28.00 -17.22 -20.18
C VAL A 703 26.90 -17.79 -19.28
N ALA A 704 27.10 -17.73 -17.95
CA ALA A 704 26.12 -18.27 -17.00
C ALA A 704 24.80 -17.45 -16.97
N MET A 705 24.83 -16.18 -17.39
CA MET A 705 23.65 -15.34 -17.44
C MET A 705 22.76 -15.63 -18.67
N LEU A 706 23.34 -16.15 -19.76
CA LEU A 706 22.65 -16.22 -21.06
C LEU A 706 21.46 -17.19 -21.05
N PRO A 707 21.57 -18.45 -20.60
CA PRO A 707 20.46 -19.38 -20.61
C PRO A 707 19.29 -18.90 -19.74
N THR A 708 19.58 -18.40 -18.54
CA THR A 708 18.54 -17.89 -17.62
C THR A 708 17.86 -16.64 -18.16
N THR A 709 18.59 -15.75 -18.83
CA THR A 709 18.01 -14.57 -19.51
C THR A 709 17.08 -14.99 -20.64
N ILE A 710 17.50 -15.96 -21.45
CA ILE A 710 16.70 -16.50 -22.56
C ILE A 710 15.42 -17.13 -22.02
N ASP A 711 15.53 -18.03 -21.04
CA ASP A 711 14.39 -18.71 -20.42
C ASP A 711 13.39 -17.71 -19.82
N GLU A 712 13.87 -16.70 -19.08
CA GLU A 712 13.01 -15.71 -18.42
C GLU A 712 12.23 -14.86 -19.43
N LEU A 713 12.89 -14.42 -20.51
CA LEU A 713 12.22 -13.69 -21.60
C LEU A 713 11.28 -14.60 -22.37
N ALA A 714 11.68 -15.83 -22.67
CA ALA A 714 10.89 -16.81 -23.40
C ALA A 714 9.59 -17.19 -22.65
N ASP A 715 9.68 -17.45 -21.35
CA ASP A 715 8.53 -17.75 -20.49
C ASP A 715 7.58 -16.53 -20.40
N THR A 716 8.14 -15.33 -20.22
CA THR A 716 7.34 -14.09 -20.15
C THR A 716 6.60 -13.83 -21.47
N MET A 717 7.24 -14.12 -22.62
CA MET A 717 6.61 -14.00 -23.94
C MET A 717 5.48 -15.00 -24.20
N ASP A 718 5.34 -16.07 -23.42
CA ASP A 718 4.17 -16.96 -23.49
C ASP A 718 3.05 -16.56 -22.50
N SER A 719 3.40 -15.85 -21.41
CA SER A 719 2.46 -15.44 -20.35
C SER A 719 1.39 -14.40 -20.74
N TRP A 720 0.28 -14.28 -20.02
CA TRP A 720 -0.68 -13.20 -20.25
C TRP A 720 -0.27 -11.92 -19.50
N ILE A 721 -0.02 -10.83 -20.24
CA ILE A 721 0.36 -9.52 -19.67
C ILE A 721 -0.54 -8.41 -20.21
N CYS A 722 -0.66 -7.31 -19.49
CA CYS A 722 -1.30 -6.09 -19.98
C CYS A 722 -0.50 -5.50 -21.14
N LEU A 723 -1.10 -5.41 -22.33
CA LEU A 723 -0.44 -4.83 -23.53
C LEU A 723 -0.13 -3.33 -23.41
N ARG A 724 -0.62 -2.65 -22.36
CA ARG A 724 -0.34 -1.22 -22.12
C ARG A 724 0.78 -0.97 -21.12
N CYS A 725 0.94 -1.79 -20.09
CA CYS A 725 1.92 -1.54 -19.02
C CYS A 725 2.84 -2.72 -18.72
N GLY A 726 2.71 -3.85 -19.43
CA GLY A 726 3.49 -5.06 -19.20
C GLY A 726 3.17 -5.82 -17.91
N GLY A 727 2.23 -5.32 -17.09
CA GLY A 727 1.87 -5.96 -15.81
C GLY A 727 1.22 -7.34 -16.01
N PRO A 728 1.54 -8.34 -15.18
CA PRO A 728 0.99 -9.69 -15.31
C PRO A 728 -0.52 -9.73 -15.10
N LEU A 729 -1.21 -10.67 -15.73
CA LEU A 729 -2.64 -10.93 -15.51
C LEU A 729 -2.83 -12.18 -14.65
N GLU A 730 -3.70 -12.07 -13.65
CA GLU A 730 -4.04 -13.21 -12.79
C GLU A 730 -4.83 -14.29 -13.55
N PRO A 731 -4.76 -15.58 -13.17
CA PRO A 731 -5.49 -16.65 -13.85
C PRO A 731 -6.99 -16.39 -14.00
N GLU A 732 -7.62 -15.83 -12.98
CA GLU A 732 -9.03 -15.44 -13.00
C GLU A 732 -9.33 -14.39 -14.07
N GLN A 733 -8.43 -13.42 -14.23
CA GLN A 733 -8.54 -12.38 -15.26
C GLN A 733 -8.36 -12.97 -16.68
N VAL A 734 -7.48 -13.95 -16.82
CA VAL A 734 -7.30 -14.69 -18.08
C VAL A 734 -8.53 -15.53 -18.39
N GLU A 735 -9.15 -16.18 -17.41
CA GLU A 735 -10.43 -16.89 -17.58
C GLU A 735 -11.57 -15.94 -17.98
N GLU A 736 -11.66 -14.77 -17.36
CA GLU A 736 -12.63 -13.73 -17.72
C GLU A 736 -12.43 -13.25 -19.17
N LEU A 737 -11.18 -13.01 -19.58
CA LEU A 737 -10.83 -12.72 -20.97
C LEU A 737 -11.24 -13.87 -21.90
N GLY A 738 -11.01 -15.12 -21.51
CA GLY A 738 -11.45 -16.31 -22.25
C GLY A 738 -12.97 -16.39 -22.42
N LYS A 739 -13.72 -15.94 -21.41
CA LYS A 739 -15.19 -15.77 -21.45
C LYS A 739 -15.64 -14.51 -22.22
N ARG A 740 -14.71 -13.79 -22.84
CA ARG A 740 -14.90 -12.52 -23.57
C ARG A 740 -15.41 -11.36 -22.70
N LEU A 741 -15.15 -11.42 -21.39
CA LEU A 741 -15.45 -10.33 -20.48
C LEU A 741 -14.29 -9.32 -20.48
N PRO A 742 -14.57 -8.01 -20.48
CA PRO A 742 -13.53 -7.01 -20.33
C PRO A 742 -13.01 -7.02 -18.89
N ILE A 743 -11.69 -7.11 -18.74
CA ILE A 743 -11.03 -7.00 -17.43
C ILE A 743 -10.38 -5.62 -17.29
N ARG A 744 -10.14 -5.17 -16.06
CA ARG A 744 -9.30 -3.99 -15.81
C ARG A 744 -7.94 -4.43 -15.28
N CYS A 745 -6.87 -3.96 -15.92
CA CYS A 745 -5.53 -4.15 -15.41
C CYS A 745 -5.42 -3.51 -14.02
N GLN A 746 -4.98 -4.28 -13.02
CA GLN A 746 -4.87 -3.81 -11.64
C GLN A 746 -3.77 -2.74 -11.48
N TYR A 747 -2.77 -2.76 -12.37
CA TYR A 747 -1.62 -1.86 -12.34
C TYR A 747 -1.90 -0.51 -13.01
N CYS A 748 -2.47 -0.49 -14.22
CA CYS A 748 -2.67 0.74 -14.99
C CYS A 748 -4.15 1.11 -15.24
N SER A 749 -5.09 0.34 -14.68
CA SER A 749 -6.54 0.52 -14.86
C SER A 749 -7.04 0.45 -16.31
N HIS A 750 -6.19 0.05 -17.27
CA HIS A 750 -6.57 -0.10 -18.67
C HIS A 750 -7.56 -1.26 -18.82
N THR A 751 -8.60 -1.04 -19.63
CA THR A 751 -9.59 -2.07 -19.90
C THR A 751 -9.06 -2.96 -21.02
N LEU A 752 -8.87 -4.24 -20.71
CA LEU A 752 -8.35 -5.25 -21.60
C LEU A 752 -9.50 -6.12 -22.09
N THR A 753 -9.54 -6.36 -23.39
CA THR A 753 -10.50 -7.26 -24.04
C THR A 753 -9.75 -8.33 -24.81
N LEU A 754 -10.36 -9.51 -24.97
CA LEU A 754 -9.77 -10.61 -25.72
C LEU A 754 -9.40 -10.21 -27.16
N SER A 755 -10.14 -9.28 -27.76
CA SER A 755 -9.86 -8.74 -29.10
C SER A 755 -8.48 -8.07 -29.21
N LEU A 756 -7.97 -7.46 -28.14
CA LEU A 756 -6.63 -6.85 -28.12
C LEU A 756 -5.51 -7.90 -28.24
N TYR A 757 -5.78 -9.13 -27.79
CA TYR A 757 -4.81 -10.23 -27.78
C TYR A 757 -4.91 -11.13 -29.01
N LEU A 758 -6.02 -11.04 -29.75
CA LEU A 758 -6.30 -11.93 -30.87
C LEU A 758 -6.10 -11.30 -32.25
N GLU A 759 -5.84 -9.98 -32.33
CA GLU A 759 -5.87 -9.17 -33.57
C GLU A 759 -6.75 -9.82 -34.66
N GLN A 760 -8.08 -9.74 -34.48
CA GLN A 760 -8.95 -9.87 -35.63
C GLN A 760 -8.83 -8.57 -36.43
N GLY A 761 -8.25 -8.67 -37.63
CA GLY A 761 -8.42 -7.65 -38.65
C GLY A 761 -9.90 -7.38 -38.94
#